data_AF-A0A7W1AKE3-F1
#
_entry.id   AF-A0A7W1AKE3-F1
#
_cell.length_a   1.000
_cell.length_b   1.000
_cell.length_c   1.000
_cell.angle_alpha   90.00
_cell.angle_beta   90.00
_cell.angle_gamma   90.00
#
_symmetry.space_group_name_H-M   'P 1'
#
loop_
_entity.id
_entity.type
_entity.pdbx_description
1 polymer ?
#
loop_
_entity_poly.entity_id
_entity_poly.type
_entity_poly.pdbx_seq_one_letter_code
_entity_poly.pdbx_strand_id
1 'polypeptide(L)'
;AGIPQPGARAYIGEREYKPDDKGSFVVPFSTSPGTTPMLLSSGDIATVRELGLVRETYTLAMCLLVDREALAAGRNVKAVARLSLMVAGMPASLTLIKQPTWWITLTDRHGVSTTKSQPIELSDDFATELEFPLGDATANVEIGVRGKIEVRSEQREQELTDSQQFQIASIHSTPAIEALYLSRSTTGWSVSALGKTGEPRAQRPVTISLVHRWARSQVNVELATDARGRVELGQLPGIEWISATLGGLTQQWLAGELGIGAVLHVSAGKEVVIAVPPGRVADDVLRRMSLVELRAGVPAKHPAVEIEALEGSIVIRGLPAGEYELRGSGVHYSIVVAAAISEVPQVVITPGELMHLPRPVPQIAAIDTSDGLRVTVRDGSKRTRVHVIATRFASSLVDMPHLGPSWSPGRRTDSRRMALYVSGRDLGDEYRYILERRSAKRFPSLLLDKPSLLLNPWSRRTTSTEVQSARTGGYFGAQPAGAAASMGARGGGRQEQQRRGGTDAAFASHDFVPDPPRVFANLEPDANGVVHVPAAELGNAVCVTIFVEDQSGVSMRRTYIPDSELVPRDLRLVVALDPERHAAQRKRIEPLVEGQTLVIEDLATAKVHIIDTVERAHAYLLALRDDPTLREFSFVTRWHTLADAERRELYSKFACHELHLFLFHKDRAFFDAVVKPYLAHKRVKTFIDHWLLGADLAPYLEPSRLVRLNAVETALLAQRLEAEDRLARILGDQVAMLPPDPARDTHLIDALIGASTLDGDDDFADAQSEAFEHAERSAVDRISSRDGLMQAMPPPMAAPPVLAAPRSAPPRPQAPAPARKLAATVKKKEQKADYAAEGSPPDMDDELGGDAMRRADEAPHYRSADKTQEWAENNWWHLTPSQMIAALVTPNRYWRDLAMHRTGHFLSPSLGLATANFAEAMSALATIDLPFVATQHAMVADGPRMTITAKHNALAGSSQLLDGELVTGGPPLVVGMSYVRTDDRYDYSTGEQVDKYVTGPFATGVVYTCQVVLANPTSSRQRISALIQVPRGSITVSASKQTDTIDILLAPYGTHGHEVSFYFPT
;
A
#
# COMPACT_ATOMS: atom_id res chain seq x y z
N ALA A 1 -43.70 -23.36 -18.99
CA ALA A 1 -44.05 -23.51 -17.56
C ALA A 1 -42.80 -23.47 -16.67
N GLY A 2 -41.89 -22.50 -16.82
CA GLY A 2 -40.72 -22.33 -15.95
C GLY A 2 -39.67 -23.46 -15.91
N ILE A 3 -39.98 -24.65 -16.43
CA ILE A 3 -39.10 -25.82 -16.48
C ILE A 3 -38.03 -25.62 -17.56
N PRO A 4 -36.73 -25.78 -17.23
CA PRO A 4 -35.63 -25.77 -18.19
C PRO A 4 -35.89 -26.74 -19.35
N GLN A 5 -35.63 -26.33 -20.58
CA GLN A 5 -35.86 -27.13 -21.78
C GLN A 5 -34.52 -27.66 -22.30
N PRO A 6 -34.22 -28.98 -22.19
CA PRO A 6 -32.92 -29.53 -22.60
C PRO A 6 -32.64 -29.36 -24.09
N GLY A 7 -33.68 -29.30 -24.93
CA GLY A 7 -33.59 -29.08 -26.36
C GLY A 7 -33.60 -27.61 -26.79
N ALA A 8 -33.52 -26.66 -25.86
CA ALA A 8 -33.48 -25.24 -26.19
C ALA A 8 -32.15 -24.88 -26.88
N ARG A 9 -32.20 -24.00 -27.87
CA ARG A 9 -31.03 -23.43 -28.55
C ARG A 9 -31.14 -21.92 -28.56
N ALA A 10 -30.01 -21.24 -28.39
CA ALA A 10 -29.93 -19.79 -28.49
C ALA A 10 -29.10 -19.40 -29.71
N TYR A 11 -29.57 -18.43 -30.49
CA TYR A 11 -28.86 -17.90 -31.66
C TYR A 11 -28.66 -16.40 -31.50
N ILE A 12 -27.41 -15.95 -31.63
CA ILE A 12 -27.04 -14.53 -31.67
C ILE A 12 -26.29 -14.29 -32.98
N GLY A 13 -26.90 -13.55 -33.90
CA GLY A 13 -26.44 -13.49 -35.29
C GLY A 13 -26.48 -14.88 -35.93
N GLU A 14 -25.36 -15.34 -36.49
CA GLU A 14 -25.22 -16.68 -37.10
C GLU A 14 -24.72 -17.74 -36.12
N ARG A 15 -24.34 -17.35 -34.88
CA ARG A 15 -23.73 -18.26 -33.91
C ARG A 15 -24.78 -18.94 -33.05
N GLU A 16 -24.70 -20.26 -33.00
CA GLU A 16 -25.50 -21.11 -32.13
C GLU A 16 -24.80 -21.33 -30.77
N TYR A 17 -25.55 -21.18 -29.70
CA TYR A 17 -25.17 -21.50 -28.32
C TYR A 17 -26.04 -22.64 -27.82
N LYS A 18 -25.41 -23.67 -27.29
CA LYS A 18 -26.06 -24.85 -26.72
C LYS A 18 -26.15 -24.70 -25.20
N PRO A 19 -27.24 -25.20 -24.59
CA PRO A 19 -27.37 -25.18 -23.15
C PRO A 19 -26.40 -26.19 -22.52
N ASP A 20 -25.87 -25.87 -21.35
CA ASP A 20 -25.13 -26.81 -20.50
C ASP A 20 -26.06 -27.83 -19.82
N ASP A 21 -25.49 -28.74 -19.03
CA ASP A 21 -26.24 -29.78 -18.28
C ASP A 21 -27.26 -29.19 -17.29
N LYS A 22 -27.13 -27.90 -16.94
CA LYS A 22 -28.04 -27.15 -16.06
C LYS A 22 -29.06 -26.32 -16.85
N GLY A 23 -29.05 -26.38 -18.18
CA GLY A 23 -29.97 -25.64 -19.05
C GLY A 23 -29.59 -24.16 -19.27
N SER A 24 -28.35 -23.78 -18.98
CA SER A 24 -27.85 -22.39 -19.09
C SER A 24 -27.06 -22.19 -20.38
N PHE A 25 -27.15 -20.98 -20.97
CA PHE A 25 -26.35 -20.57 -22.12
C PHE A 25 -25.20 -19.69 -21.64
N VAL A 26 -23.96 -20.02 -22.03
CA VAL A 26 -22.81 -19.13 -21.86
C VAL A 26 -22.71 -18.28 -23.12
N VAL A 27 -22.56 -16.97 -22.95
CA VAL A 27 -22.40 -16.00 -24.05
C VAL A 27 -21.15 -15.18 -23.74
N PRO A 28 -20.19 -15.07 -24.67
CA PRO A 28 -18.94 -14.37 -24.42
C PRO A 28 -19.18 -12.86 -24.32
N PHE A 29 -18.29 -12.16 -23.61
CA PHE A 29 -18.31 -10.70 -23.54
C PHE A 29 -18.09 -10.06 -24.92
N SER A 30 -18.70 -8.89 -25.13
CA SER A 30 -18.64 -8.16 -26.40
C SER A 30 -17.76 -6.92 -26.30
N THR A 31 -16.96 -6.66 -27.33
CA THR A 31 -16.24 -5.37 -27.51
C THR A 31 -17.18 -4.25 -27.97
N SER A 32 -18.40 -4.58 -28.40
CA SER A 32 -19.49 -3.65 -28.72
C SER A 32 -20.67 -3.92 -27.76
N PRO A 33 -20.65 -3.34 -26.53
CA PRO A 33 -21.75 -3.52 -25.60
C PRO A 33 -23.04 -2.89 -26.13
N GLY A 34 -24.18 -3.50 -25.81
CA GLY A 34 -25.48 -3.02 -26.26
C GLY A 34 -26.52 -4.11 -26.39
N THR A 35 -27.76 -3.70 -26.65
CA THR A 35 -28.89 -4.63 -26.78
C THR A 35 -28.87 -5.29 -28.16
N THR A 36 -28.81 -6.61 -28.20
CA THR A 36 -28.80 -7.43 -29.43
C THR A 36 -29.95 -8.43 -29.40
N PRO A 37 -30.66 -8.66 -30.52
CA PRO A 37 -31.68 -9.71 -30.58
C PRO A 37 -31.03 -11.10 -30.48
N MET A 38 -31.59 -11.94 -29.60
CA MET A 38 -31.27 -13.35 -29.40
C MET A 38 -32.50 -14.19 -29.70
N LEU A 39 -32.40 -15.12 -30.65
CA LEU A 39 -33.46 -16.08 -30.95
C LEU A 39 -33.31 -17.29 -30.03
N LEU A 40 -34.31 -17.57 -29.21
CA LEU A 40 -34.42 -18.79 -28.43
C LEU A 40 -35.39 -19.74 -29.15
N SER A 41 -34.95 -20.95 -29.48
CA SER A 41 -35.79 -21.98 -30.09
C SER A 41 -35.81 -23.27 -29.27
N SER A 42 -36.92 -23.99 -29.29
CA SER A 42 -37.05 -25.32 -28.71
C SER A 42 -38.14 -26.07 -29.47
N GLY A 43 -37.76 -27.12 -30.20
CA GLY A 43 -38.66 -27.80 -31.14
C GLY A 43 -39.25 -26.83 -32.17
N ASP A 44 -40.57 -26.82 -32.31
CA ASP A 44 -41.31 -25.98 -33.27
C ASP A 44 -41.58 -24.54 -32.76
N ILE A 45 -41.09 -24.18 -31.56
CA ILE A 45 -41.35 -22.89 -30.94
C ILE A 45 -40.08 -22.05 -30.95
N ALA A 46 -40.18 -20.80 -31.44
CA ALA A 46 -39.09 -19.83 -31.43
C ALA A 46 -39.57 -18.47 -30.90
N THR A 47 -38.73 -17.77 -30.14
CA THR A 47 -39.00 -16.42 -29.62
C THR A 47 -37.76 -15.55 -29.70
N VAL A 48 -37.91 -14.28 -30.11
CA VAL A 48 -36.83 -13.30 -30.12
C VAL A 48 -36.84 -12.53 -28.79
N ARG A 49 -35.71 -12.57 -28.08
CA ARG A 49 -35.44 -11.82 -26.87
C ARG A 49 -34.36 -10.77 -27.11
N GLU A 50 -34.36 -9.74 -26.29
CA GLU A 50 -33.28 -8.77 -26.26
C GLU A 50 -32.26 -9.21 -25.22
N LEU A 51 -31.01 -9.35 -25.64
CA LEU A 51 -29.88 -9.65 -24.77
C LEU A 51 -29.00 -8.40 -24.67
N GLY A 52 -28.74 -7.93 -23.45
CA GLY A 52 -27.73 -6.91 -23.21
C GLY A 52 -26.35 -7.54 -23.27
N LEU A 53 -25.60 -7.30 -24.34
CA LEU A 53 -24.20 -7.69 -24.41
C LEU A 53 -23.39 -6.74 -23.52
N VAL A 54 -22.63 -7.32 -22.61
CA VAL A 54 -21.81 -6.57 -21.65
C VAL A 54 -20.36 -6.59 -22.08
N ARG A 55 -19.66 -5.49 -21.81
CA ARG A 55 -18.21 -5.40 -22.05
C ARG A 55 -17.47 -6.14 -20.94
N GLU A 56 -16.40 -6.85 -21.31
CA GLU A 56 -15.47 -7.40 -20.34
C GLU A 56 -14.69 -6.24 -19.71
N THR A 57 -15.01 -5.89 -18.47
CA THR A 57 -14.33 -4.81 -17.75
C THR A 57 -14.02 -5.33 -16.36
N TYR A 58 -12.73 -5.41 -16.06
CA TYR A 58 -12.24 -5.87 -14.77
C TYR A 58 -12.00 -4.70 -13.83
N THR A 59 -12.31 -4.89 -12.56
CA THR A 59 -12.03 -3.95 -11.48
C THR A 59 -11.48 -4.74 -10.30
N LEU A 60 -10.27 -4.37 -9.86
CA LEU A 60 -9.65 -4.90 -8.64
C LEU A 60 -9.90 -3.87 -7.54
N ALA A 61 -10.34 -4.33 -6.38
CA ALA A 61 -10.51 -3.48 -5.19
C ALA A 61 -9.83 -4.12 -3.99
N MET A 62 -9.09 -3.31 -3.24
CA MET A 62 -8.33 -3.63 -2.05
C MET A 62 -8.89 -2.86 -0.86
N CYS A 63 -9.16 -3.60 0.22
CA CYS A 63 -9.48 -3.05 1.53
C CYS A 63 -8.41 -3.45 2.55
N LEU A 64 -7.87 -2.48 3.28
CA LEU A 64 -6.79 -2.70 4.24
C LEU A 64 -7.29 -2.65 5.68
N LEU A 65 -7.23 -3.79 6.38
CA LEU A 65 -7.49 -3.85 7.81
C LEU A 65 -6.18 -3.56 8.56
N VAL A 66 -5.94 -2.26 8.81
CA VAL A 66 -4.81 -1.76 9.61
C VAL A 66 -5.35 -0.77 10.63
N ASP A 67 -5.10 -1.03 11.91
CA ASP A 67 -5.43 -0.07 12.95
C ASP A 67 -4.34 1.00 13.09
N ARG A 68 -4.72 2.26 13.33
CA ARG A 68 -3.76 3.35 13.51
C ARG A 68 -2.82 3.15 14.71
N GLU A 69 -3.19 2.35 15.70
CA GLU A 69 -2.29 1.97 16.79
C GLU A 69 -1.11 1.11 16.30
N ALA A 70 -1.26 0.39 15.18
CA ALA A 70 -0.18 -0.39 14.57
C ALA A 70 0.91 0.50 13.93
N LEU A 71 0.57 1.75 13.62
CA LEU A 71 1.41 2.70 12.88
C LEU A 71 2.32 3.50 13.83
N ALA A 72 2.89 2.82 14.82
CA ALA A 72 3.85 3.38 15.77
C ALA A 72 5.27 3.34 15.19
N ALA A 73 5.98 4.45 15.30
CA ALA A 73 7.32 4.66 14.76
C ALA A 73 8.32 3.58 15.23
N GLY A 74 9.15 3.09 14.31
CA GLY A 74 10.21 2.11 14.58
C GLY A 74 9.72 0.68 14.82
N ARG A 75 8.53 0.31 14.33
CA ARG A 75 7.94 -1.04 14.51
C ARG A 75 7.50 -1.68 13.21
N ASN A 76 7.39 -3.01 13.23
CA ASN A 76 6.74 -3.76 12.17
C ASN A 76 5.22 -3.63 12.27
N VAL A 77 4.60 -3.31 11.14
CA VAL A 77 3.16 -3.23 10.96
C VAL A 77 2.68 -4.54 10.36
N LYS A 78 1.66 -5.15 10.98
CA LYS A 78 0.92 -6.27 10.40
C LYS A 78 -0.39 -5.76 9.82
N ALA A 79 -0.59 -5.95 8.52
CA ALA A 79 -1.75 -5.54 7.76
C ALA A 79 -2.44 -6.75 7.14
N VAL A 80 -3.77 -6.73 7.10
CA VAL A 80 -4.58 -7.73 6.39
C VAL A 80 -5.24 -7.07 5.19
N ALA A 81 -4.85 -7.49 3.99
CA ALA A 81 -5.35 -6.97 2.73
C ALA A 81 -6.42 -7.90 2.16
N ARG A 82 -7.62 -7.37 2.01
CA ARG A 82 -8.76 -8.04 1.38
C ARG A 82 -8.88 -7.60 -0.05
N LEU A 83 -8.84 -8.56 -0.97
CA LEU A 83 -8.88 -8.31 -2.39
C LEU A 83 -10.18 -8.85 -2.98
N SER A 84 -10.78 -8.08 -3.87
CA SER A 84 -11.95 -8.51 -4.63
C SER A 84 -11.76 -8.15 -6.09
N LEU A 85 -11.99 -9.12 -6.97
CA LEU A 85 -12.00 -8.90 -8.41
C LEU A 85 -13.46 -8.93 -8.88
N MET A 86 -13.84 -7.93 -9.66
CA MET A 86 -15.12 -7.89 -10.35
C MET A 86 -14.90 -7.87 -11.85
N VAL A 87 -15.78 -8.56 -12.59
CA VAL A 87 -15.89 -8.47 -14.04
C VAL A 87 -17.32 -8.05 -14.38
N ALA A 88 -17.47 -6.95 -15.10
CA ALA A 88 -18.78 -6.42 -15.49
C ALA A 88 -19.76 -6.23 -14.30
N GLY A 89 -19.23 -5.92 -13.11
CA GLY A 89 -20.01 -5.74 -11.87
C GLY A 89 -20.38 -7.04 -11.12
N MET A 90 -19.89 -8.20 -11.57
CA MET A 90 -20.05 -9.49 -10.88
C MET A 90 -18.72 -9.96 -10.29
N PRO A 91 -18.71 -10.64 -9.13
CA PRO A 91 -17.49 -11.23 -8.55
C PRO A 91 -16.78 -12.18 -9.54
N ALA A 92 -15.45 -12.16 -9.54
CA ALA A 92 -14.58 -13.02 -10.34
C ALA A 92 -13.43 -13.55 -9.49
N SER A 93 -12.87 -14.71 -9.88
CA SER A 93 -11.76 -15.34 -9.17
C SER A 93 -10.47 -14.51 -9.27
N LEU A 94 -9.78 -14.32 -8.15
CA LEU A 94 -8.47 -13.67 -8.11
C LEU A 94 -7.39 -14.49 -8.86
N THR A 95 -7.62 -15.78 -9.10
CA THR A 95 -6.70 -16.65 -9.87
C THR A 95 -6.54 -16.23 -11.33
N LEU A 96 -7.45 -15.38 -11.85
CA LEU A 96 -7.34 -14.77 -13.18
C LEU A 96 -6.19 -13.76 -13.29
N ILE A 97 -5.69 -13.25 -12.17
CA ILE A 97 -4.60 -12.27 -12.13
C ILE A 97 -3.25 -12.98 -12.21
N LYS A 98 -2.50 -12.70 -13.27
CA LYS A 98 -1.12 -13.15 -13.51
C LYS A 98 -0.12 -12.15 -12.93
N GLN A 99 1.01 -12.67 -12.43
CA GLN A 99 2.10 -11.87 -11.86
C GLN A 99 1.67 -10.86 -10.76
N PRO A 100 0.81 -11.25 -9.80
CA PRO A 100 0.37 -10.34 -8.75
C PRO A 100 1.56 -9.89 -7.89
N THR A 101 1.66 -8.58 -7.69
CA THR A 101 2.74 -7.90 -7.00
C THR A 101 2.14 -6.80 -6.14
N TRP A 102 2.55 -6.71 -4.89
CA TRP A 102 2.26 -5.52 -4.08
C TRP A 102 3.48 -4.62 -3.99
N TRP A 103 3.24 -3.37 -3.63
CA TRP A 103 4.26 -2.41 -3.36
C TRP A 103 3.87 -1.54 -2.17
N ILE A 104 4.88 -1.08 -1.44
CA ILE A 104 4.74 -0.16 -0.32
C ILE A 104 5.67 1.00 -0.58
N THR A 105 5.15 2.22 -0.43
CA THR A 105 5.95 3.43 -0.38
C THR A 105 5.81 4.07 1.00
N LEU A 106 6.94 4.23 1.68
CA LEU A 106 7.05 4.98 2.93
C LEU A 106 7.67 6.34 2.61
N THR A 107 6.98 7.42 2.96
CA THR A 107 7.52 8.78 2.86
C THR A 107 7.72 9.34 4.26
N ASP A 108 8.95 9.76 4.55
CA ASP A 108 9.27 10.43 5.80
C ASP A 108 8.78 11.88 5.82
N ARG A 109 8.77 12.50 7.01
CA ARG A 109 8.38 13.91 7.20
C ARG A 109 9.32 14.93 6.57
N HIS A 110 10.45 14.49 6.01
CA HIS A 110 11.44 15.32 5.34
C HIS A 110 11.38 15.18 3.80
N GLY A 111 10.47 14.35 3.28
CA GLY A 111 10.23 14.15 1.84
C GLY A 111 11.02 13.00 1.22
N VAL A 112 11.78 12.21 2.00
CA VAL A 112 12.47 11.02 1.49
C VAL A 112 11.46 9.89 1.37
N SER A 113 11.34 9.35 0.17
CA SER A 113 10.44 8.23 -0.12
C SER A 113 11.22 6.96 -0.42
N THR A 114 10.77 5.84 0.11
CA THR A 114 11.34 4.51 -0.14
C THR A 114 10.23 3.58 -0.58
N THR A 115 10.44 2.87 -1.69
CA THR A 115 9.46 1.95 -2.26
C THR A 115 10.02 0.53 -2.31
N LYS A 116 9.26 -0.45 -1.81
CA LYS A 116 9.54 -1.88 -1.95
C LYS A 116 8.42 -2.54 -2.73
N SER A 117 8.75 -3.48 -3.60
CA SER A 117 7.77 -4.30 -4.33
C SER A 117 8.14 -5.76 -4.19
N GLN A 118 7.16 -6.64 -4.02
CA GLN A 118 7.40 -8.08 -4.02
C GLN A 118 6.18 -8.85 -4.57
N PRO A 119 6.38 -10.06 -5.13
CA PRO A 119 5.27 -10.92 -5.55
C PRO A 119 4.39 -11.31 -4.35
N ILE A 120 3.10 -11.52 -4.59
CA ILE A 120 2.15 -12.07 -3.60
C ILE A 120 1.41 -13.26 -4.15
N GLU A 121 0.96 -14.13 -3.27
CA GLU A 121 0.00 -15.17 -3.63
C GLU A 121 -1.41 -14.63 -3.38
N LEU A 122 -2.26 -14.72 -4.40
CA LEU A 122 -3.67 -14.34 -4.31
C LEU A 122 -4.51 -15.59 -4.07
N SER A 123 -5.50 -15.47 -3.20
CA SER A 123 -6.41 -16.56 -2.85
C SER A 123 -7.84 -16.04 -2.75
N ASP A 124 -8.80 -16.82 -3.25
CA ASP A 124 -10.23 -16.57 -3.05
C ASP A 124 -10.74 -17.05 -1.68
N ASP A 125 -9.89 -17.76 -0.91
CA ASP A 125 -10.24 -18.44 0.33
C ASP A 125 -9.77 -17.71 1.60
N PHE A 126 -8.74 -16.86 1.48
CA PHE A 126 -8.14 -16.17 2.62
C PHE A 126 -7.58 -14.81 2.22
N ALA A 127 -7.53 -13.89 3.18
CA ALA A 127 -6.99 -12.55 2.97
C ALA A 127 -5.46 -12.59 2.94
N THR A 128 -4.84 -11.68 2.19
CA THR A 128 -3.39 -11.57 2.10
C THR A 128 -2.83 -10.88 3.35
N GLU A 129 -1.90 -11.52 4.05
CA GLU A 129 -1.17 -10.92 5.17
C GLU A 129 0.07 -10.19 4.66
N LEU A 130 0.25 -8.96 5.14
CA LEU A 130 1.36 -8.08 4.77
C LEU A 130 2.07 -7.63 6.05
N GLU A 131 3.38 -7.79 6.09
CA GLU A 131 4.21 -7.30 7.18
C GLU A 131 5.28 -6.37 6.62
N PHE A 132 5.43 -5.19 7.23
CA PHE A 132 6.44 -4.23 6.82
C PHE A 132 6.95 -3.37 7.98
N PRO A 133 8.24 -3.06 8.02
CA PRO A 133 8.83 -2.14 9.00
C PRO A 133 8.42 -0.69 8.73
N LEU A 134 8.13 0.05 9.79
CA LEU A 134 7.84 1.48 9.76
C LEU A 134 9.04 2.27 10.33
N GLY A 135 9.58 3.21 9.56
CA GLY A 135 10.70 4.04 10.00
C GLY A 135 10.30 5.07 11.06
N ASP A 136 11.28 5.56 11.83
CA ASP A 136 11.04 6.50 12.96
C ASP A 136 10.36 7.81 12.54
N ALA A 137 10.60 8.24 11.30
CA ALA A 137 10.16 9.53 10.78
C ALA A 137 9.05 9.42 9.72
N THR A 138 8.49 8.23 9.50
CA THR A 138 7.43 8.01 8.50
C THR A 138 6.23 8.92 8.77
N ALA A 139 5.73 9.57 7.72
CA ALA A 139 4.60 10.50 7.80
C ALA A 139 3.46 10.09 6.85
N ASN A 140 3.78 9.39 5.76
CA ASN A 140 2.80 8.91 4.80
C ASN A 140 3.16 7.48 4.37
N VAL A 141 2.14 6.64 4.27
CA VAL A 141 2.24 5.24 3.83
C VAL A 141 1.30 5.07 2.64
N GLU A 142 1.82 4.49 1.57
CA GLU A 142 1.06 4.08 0.40
C GLU A 142 1.29 2.60 0.15
N ILE A 143 0.20 1.83 0.04
CA ILE A 143 0.24 0.39 -0.21
C ILE A 143 -0.62 0.15 -1.44
N GLY A 144 -0.11 -0.59 -2.42
CA GLY A 144 -0.85 -0.94 -3.61
C GLY A 144 -0.62 -2.37 -4.06
N VAL A 145 -1.61 -2.90 -4.77
CA VAL A 145 -1.56 -4.19 -5.45
C VAL A 145 -1.71 -3.98 -6.94
N ARG A 146 -0.94 -4.72 -7.72
CA ARG A 146 -1.05 -4.74 -9.19
C ARG A 146 -0.88 -6.15 -9.74
N GLY A 147 -1.45 -6.39 -10.90
CA GLY A 147 -1.29 -7.63 -11.62
C GLY A 147 -1.85 -7.53 -13.03
N LYS A 148 -1.55 -8.52 -13.87
CA LYS A 148 -2.01 -8.54 -15.26
C LYS A 148 -3.18 -9.49 -15.39
N ILE A 149 -4.19 -9.09 -16.16
CA ILE A 149 -5.31 -9.95 -16.53
C ILE A 149 -5.41 -10.01 -18.04
N GLU A 150 -5.83 -11.16 -18.55
CA GLU A 150 -6.10 -11.35 -19.97
C GLU A 150 -7.56 -11.00 -20.27
N VAL A 151 -7.78 -9.90 -20.97
CA VAL A 151 -9.12 -9.51 -21.46
C VAL A 151 -9.40 -10.32 -22.72
N ARG A 152 -10.16 -11.42 -22.59
CA ARG A 152 -10.33 -12.41 -23.66
C ARG A 152 -11.09 -11.85 -24.87
N SER A 153 -12.07 -11.00 -24.62
CA SER A 153 -12.86 -10.32 -25.66
C SER A 153 -11.99 -9.39 -26.52
N GLU A 154 -10.93 -8.82 -25.95
CA GLU A 154 -9.97 -7.97 -26.65
C GLU A 154 -8.71 -8.74 -27.09
N GLN A 155 -8.48 -9.95 -26.57
CA GLN A 155 -7.25 -10.74 -26.73
C GLN A 155 -6.00 -9.92 -26.37
N ARG A 156 -6.07 -9.24 -25.22
CA ARG A 156 -5.04 -8.31 -24.76
C ARG A 156 -4.83 -8.45 -23.26
N GLU A 157 -3.58 -8.30 -22.82
CA GLU A 157 -3.29 -8.11 -21.41
C GLU A 157 -3.60 -6.68 -20.96
N GLN A 158 -4.29 -6.57 -19.83
CA GLN A 158 -4.56 -5.34 -19.12
C GLN A 158 -3.90 -5.42 -17.75
N GLU A 159 -3.18 -4.36 -17.35
CA GLU A 159 -2.71 -4.21 -15.97
C GLU A 159 -3.85 -3.66 -15.11
N LEU A 160 -4.14 -4.35 -14.00
CA LEU A 160 -5.02 -3.90 -12.94
C LEU A 160 -4.16 -3.41 -11.79
N THR A 161 -4.56 -2.28 -11.19
CA THR A 161 -3.91 -1.72 -10.01
C THR A 161 -4.96 -1.15 -9.08
N ASP A 162 -4.72 -1.28 -7.79
CA ASP A 162 -5.46 -0.57 -6.74
C ASP A 162 -4.51 -0.19 -5.60
N SER A 163 -4.73 0.94 -4.97
CA SER A 163 -3.82 1.49 -3.96
C SER A 163 -4.53 2.32 -2.90
N GLN A 164 -4.02 2.26 -1.68
CA GLN A 164 -4.51 3.00 -0.53
C GLN A 164 -3.36 3.85 0.03
N GLN A 165 -3.64 5.13 0.29
CA GLN A 165 -2.68 6.07 0.85
C GLN A 165 -3.24 6.73 2.10
N PHE A 166 -2.44 6.83 3.15
CA PHE A 166 -2.84 7.44 4.41
C PHE A 166 -1.67 8.10 5.13
N GLN A 167 -1.99 9.20 5.84
CA GLN A 167 -1.06 9.91 6.71
C GLN A 167 -1.05 9.30 8.11
N ILE A 168 0.06 9.46 8.82
CA ILE A 168 0.26 8.99 10.19
C ILE A 168 0.90 10.06 11.06
N ALA A 169 0.52 10.10 12.35
CA ALA A 169 1.15 10.91 13.39
C ALA A 169 1.40 12.38 12.98
N SER A 170 0.39 13.04 12.38
CA SER A 170 0.54 14.39 11.83
C SER A 170 0.86 15.44 12.91
N ILE A 171 0.56 15.15 14.19
CA ILE A 171 0.97 15.95 15.36
C ILE A 171 2.47 16.30 15.34
N HIS A 172 3.33 15.40 14.85
CA HIS A 172 4.78 15.62 14.79
C HIS A 172 5.19 16.74 13.84
N SER A 173 4.36 17.06 12.85
CA SER A 173 4.58 18.16 11.91
C SER A 173 4.00 19.50 12.39
N THR A 174 3.37 19.52 13.57
CA THR A 174 2.74 20.71 14.17
C THR A 174 3.42 21.11 15.48
N PRO A 175 3.19 22.33 16.00
CA PRO A 175 3.64 22.71 17.34
C PRO A 175 2.82 22.08 18.47
N ALA A 176 1.80 21.28 18.17
CA ALA A 176 0.98 20.65 19.21
C ALA A 176 1.78 19.60 19.99
N ILE A 177 1.53 19.57 21.30
CA ILE A 177 2.23 18.69 22.26
C ILE A 177 1.32 17.61 22.86
N GLU A 178 0.01 17.70 22.63
CA GLU A 178 -1.00 16.80 23.20
C GLU A 178 -2.07 16.45 22.16
N ALA A 179 -2.64 15.25 22.29
CA ALA A 179 -3.74 14.74 21.47
C ALA A 179 -4.79 14.04 22.34
N LEU A 180 -5.98 13.82 21.77
CA LEU A 180 -7.07 13.10 22.42
C LEU A 180 -7.14 11.66 21.93
N TYR A 181 -7.43 10.76 22.87
CA TYR A 181 -7.54 9.33 22.64
C TYR A 181 -8.85 8.82 23.22
N LEU A 182 -9.64 8.13 22.41
CA LEU A 182 -10.88 7.51 22.88
C LEU A 182 -10.58 6.07 23.31
N SER A 183 -11.08 5.69 24.48
CA SER A 183 -11.07 4.31 24.98
C SER A 183 -12.47 3.92 25.43
N ARG A 184 -12.74 2.62 25.45
CA ARG A 184 -13.92 2.07 26.09
C ARG A 184 -13.56 0.77 26.79
N SER A 185 -13.92 0.69 28.07
CA SER A 185 -13.77 -0.52 28.88
C SER A 185 -15.15 -1.04 29.28
N THR A 186 -15.19 -2.05 30.15
CA THR A 186 -16.43 -2.54 30.76
C THR A 186 -17.15 -1.46 31.61
N THR A 187 -16.44 -0.44 32.10
CA THR A 187 -17.03 0.64 32.92
C THR A 187 -17.64 1.77 32.10
N GLY A 188 -17.26 1.93 30.84
CA GLY A 188 -17.82 2.93 29.93
C GLY A 188 -16.80 3.52 28.96
N TRP A 189 -17.19 4.58 28.27
CA TRP A 189 -16.35 5.40 27.41
C TRP A 189 -15.54 6.40 28.22
N SER A 190 -14.31 6.65 27.78
CA SER A 190 -13.45 7.68 28.33
C SER A 190 -12.61 8.34 27.24
N VAL A 191 -12.36 9.64 27.38
CA VAL A 191 -11.45 10.39 26.51
C VAL A 191 -10.22 10.79 27.32
N SER A 192 -9.02 10.45 26.85
CA SER A 192 -7.76 10.82 27.50
C SER A 192 -7.04 11.89 26.69
N ALA A 193 -6.54 12.94 27.34
CA ALA A 193 -5.59 13.89 26.79
C ALA A 193 -4.18 13.48 27.22
N LEU A 194 -3.37 13.05 26.25
CA LEU A 194 -2.01 12.58 26.49
C LEU A 194 -1.02 13.41 25.67
N GLY A 195 0.17 13.62 26.22
CA GLY A 195 1.28 14.22 25.49
C GLY A 195 1.97 13.23 24.56
N LYS A 196 3.00 13.68 23.82
CA LYS A 196 3.64 12.84 22.81
C LYS A 196 4.34 11.61 23.38
N THR A 197 4.78 11.65 24.64
CA THR A 197 5.38 10.49 25.32
C THR A 197 4.37 9.74 26.20
N GLY A 198 3.07 9.97 26.00
CA GLY A 198 2.00 9.32 26.75
C GLY A 198 1.78 9.90 28.14
N GLU A 199 2.39 11.04 28.47
CA GLU A 199 2.23 11.68 29.78
C GLU A 199 0.82 12.29 29.93
N PRO A 200 0.15 12.11 31.08
CA PRO A 200 -1.21 12.56 31.28
C PRO A 200 -1.32 14.10 31.36
N ARG A 201 -2.30 14.68 30.67
CA ARG A 201 -2.54 16.13 30.65
C ARG A 201 -3.74 16.47 31.51
N ALA A 202 -3.49 16.75 32.79
CA ALA A 202 -4.53 17.07 33.77
C ALA A 202 -5.08 18.50 33.62
N GLN A 203 -6.31 18.72 34.11
CA GLN A 203 -6.99 20.02 34.15
C GLN A 203 -7.13 20.69 32.77
N ARG A 204 -7.17 19.90 31.70
CA ARG A 204 -7.40 20.37 30.34
C ARG A 204 -8.90 20.49 30.08
N PRO A 205 -9.40 21.67 29.68
CA PRO A 205 -10.80 21.82 29.28
C PRO A 205 -11.02 21.11 27.94
N VAL A 206 -11.98 20.18 27.92
CA VAL A 206 -12.37 19.42 26.75
C VAL A 206 -13.87 19.59 26.52
N THR A 207 -14.24 20.12 25.35
CA THR A 207 -15.63 20.18 24.92
C THR A 207 -16.01 18.87 24.23
N ILE A 208 -16.91 18.11 24.85
CA ILE A 208 -17.44 16.85 24.33
C ILE A 208 -18.75 17.11 23.60
N SER A 209 -18.83 16.61 22.38
CA SER A 209 -19.99 16.65 21.51
C SER A 209 -20.49 15.23 21.26
N LEU A 210 -21.74 14.97 21.58
CA LEU A 210 -22.37 13.67 21.49
C LEU A 210 -23.53 13.71 20.49
N VAL A 211 -23.51 12.81 19.50
CA VAL A 211 -24.63 12.59 18.58
C VAL A 211 -25.22 11.21 18.83
N HIS A 212 -26.49 11.18 19.23
CA HIS A 212 -27.24 9.95 19.40
C HIS A 212 -27.90 9.53 18.07
N ARG A 213 -27.93 8.23 17.76
CA ARG A 213 -28.43 7.69 16.48
C ARG A 213 -29.88 8.04 16.08
N TRP A 214 -30.69 8.50 17.02
CA TRP A 214 -32.08 8.93 16.79
C TRP A 214 -32.30 10.43 16.91
N ALA A 215 -31.24 11.18 17.20
CA ALA A 215 -31.30 12.61 17.38
C ALA A 215 -30.45 13.29 16.31
N ARG A 216 -31.00 14.32 15.68
CA ARG A 216 -30.19 15.25 14.85
C ARG A 216 -29.53 16.34 15.69
N SER A 217 -29.97 16.50 16.94
CA SER A 217 -29.40 17.44 17.90
C SER A 217 -28.14 16.84 18.52
N GLN A 218 -27.09 17.66 18.57
CA GLN A 218 -25.83 17.37 19.24
C GLN A 218 -25.92 17.84 20.69
N VAL A 219 -25.50 16.98 21.63
CA VAL A 219 -25.36 17.36 23.04
C VAL A 219 -23.91 17.81 23.25
N ASN A 220 -23.71 19.05 23.69
CA ASN A 220 -22.39 19.60 23.96
C ASN A 220 -22.22 19.77 25.48
N VAL A 221 -21.10 19.29 26.01
CA VAL A 221 -20.75 19.36 27.42
C VAL A 221 -19.28 19.77 27.54
N GLU A 222 -18.99 20.75 28.38
CA GLU A 222 -17.61 21.11 28.72
C GLU A 222 -17.20 20.36 29.98
N LEU A 223 -16.12 19.59 29.86
CA LEU A 223 -15.54 18.79 30.94
C LEU A 223 -14.06 19.16 31.09
N ALA A 224 -13.42 18.73 32.18
CA ALA A 224 -11.99 18.88 32.35
C ALA A 224 -11.37 17.51 32.66
N THR A 225 -10.16 17.28 32.15
CA THR A 225 -9.42 16.06 32.43
C THR A 225 -9.02 15.98 33.90
N ASP A 226 -9.10 14.78 34.47
CA ASP A 226 -8.68 14.48 35.84
C ASP A 226 -7.14 14.41 35.97
N ALA A 227 -6.65 13.99 37.14
CA ALA A 227 -5.21 13.83 37.40
C ALA A 227 -4.53 12.77 36.50
N ARG A 228 -5.30 11.86 35.90
CA ARG A 228 -4.85 10.85 34.94
C ARG A 228 -4.96 11.35 33.50
N GLY A 229 -5.33 12.61 33.29
CA GLY A 229 -5.56 13.18 31.97
C GLY A 229 -6.84 12.68 31.31
N ARG A 230 -7.81 12.14 32.05
CA ARG A 230 -8.99 11.46 31.50
C ARG A 230 -10.30 12.19 31.82
N VAL A 231 -11.25 12.09 30.90
CA VAL A 231 -12.66 12.46 31.05
C VAL A 231 -13.49 11.19 30.95
N GLU A 232 -14.17 10.83 32.04
CA GLU A 232 -15.08 9.67 32.07
C GLU A 232 -16.45 10.07 31.51
N LEU A 233 -16.89 9.40 30.45
CA LEU A 233 -18.17 9.65 29.77
C LEU A 233 -19.26 8.63 30.16
N GLY A 234 -18.86 7.50 30.77
CA GLY A 234 -19.77 6.42 31.13
C GLY A 234 -20.30 5.64 29.91
N GLN A 235 -21.39 4.90 30.08
CA GLN A 235 -21.82 3.88 29.10
C GLN A 235 -22.32 4.43 27.74
N LEU A 236 -22.85 5.66 27.72
CA LEU A 236 -23.40 6.33 26.52
C LEU A 236 -24.22 5.41 25.57
N PRO A 237 -25.27 4.72 26.04
CA PRO A 237 -26.01 3.79 25.21
C PRO A 237 -26.66 4.50 24.01
N GLY A 238 -26.48 3.93 22.82
CA GLY A 238 -27.09 4.45 21.59
C GLY A 238 -26.36 5.62 20.94
N ILE A 239 -25.25 6.08 21.53
CA ILE A 239 -24.36 7.06 20.90
C ILE A 239 -23.88 6.54 19.53
N GLU A 240 -23.78 7.46 18.57
CA GLU A 240 -23.28 7.19 17.22
C GLU A 240 -21.93 7.86 17.01
N TRP A 241 -21.82 9.14 17.38
CA TRP A 241 -20.58 9.89 17.27
C TRP A 241 -20.21 10.53 18.61
N ILE A 242 -18.93 10.42 18.93
CA ILE A 242 -18.28 11.18 20.01
C ILE A 242 -17.27 12.10 19.34
N SER A 243 -17.40 13.40 19.53
CA SER A 243 -16.38 14.37 19.16
C SER A 243 -15.85 15.04 20.42
N ALA A 244 -14.56 15.28 20.46
CA ALA A 244 -13.90 15.97 21.57
C ALA A 244 -13.01 17.08 21.03
N THR A 245 -13.13 18.26 21.62
CA THR A 245 -12.38 19.44 21.25
C THR A 245 -11.50 19.87 22.42
N LEU A 246 -10.20 19.97 22.18
CA LEU A 246 -9.19 20.45 23.14
C LEU A 246 -8.47 21.65 22.52
N GLY A 247 -8.73 22.84 23.06
CA GLY A 247 -8.24 24.09 22.46
C GLY A 247 -8.75 24.25 21.03
N GLY A 248 -7.84 24.28 20.04
CA GLY A 248 -8.16 24.34 18.61
C GLY A 248 -8.28 22.97 17.91
N LEU A 249 -7.94 21.87 18.59
CA LEU A 249 -7.96 20.53 18.02
C LEU A 249 -9.34 19.90 18.23
N THR A 250 -9.97 19.40 17.17
CA THR A 250 -11.19 18.59 17.28
C THR A 250 -10.95 17.22 16.65
N GLN A 251 -11.18 16.17 17.44
CA GLN A 251 -11.17 14.78 16.98
C GLN A 251 -12.57 14.19 17.11
N GLN A 252 -12.91 13.28 16.20
CA GLN A 252 -14.22 12.65 16.14
C GLN A 252 -14.04 11.17 15.88
N TRP A 253 -14.80 10.37 16.61
CA TRP A 253 -14.80 8.92 16.53
C TRP A 253 -16.22 8.40 16.31
N LEU A 254 -16.32 7.38 15.47
CA LEU A 254 -17.53 6.58 15.33
C LEU A 254 -17.64 5.64 16.54
N ALA A 255 -18.51 6.00 17.48
CA ALA A 255 -18.75 5.24 18.70
C ALA A 255 -19.91 4.24 18.55
N GLY A 256 -20.85 4.52 17.64
CA GLY A 256 -21.93 3.62 17.28
C GLY A 256 -21.50 2.59 16.25
N GLU A 257 -22.29 1.53 16.12
CA GLU A 257 -22.09 0.50 15.11
C GLU A 257 -22.90 0.85 13.86
N LEU A 258 -22.26 0.67 12.70
CA LEU A 258 -22.87 0.94 11.40
C LEU A 258 -24.09 0.02 11.22
N GLY A 259 -25.21 0.61 10.80
CA GLY A 259 -26.41 -0.16 10.48
C GLY A 259 -26.18 -1.02 9.24
N ILE A 260 -26.80 -2.20 9.21
CA ILE A 260 -26.74 -3.09 8.05
C ILE A 260 -27.96 -2.79 7.17
N GLY A 261 -27.69 -2.31 5.96
CA GLY A 261 -28.68 -2.10 4.92
C GLY A 261 -28.46 -3.09 3.77
N ALA A 262 -29.44 -3.96 3.47
CA ALA A 262 -29.28 -4.90 2.37
C ALA A 262 -30.60 -5.22 1.65
N VAL A 263 -30.45 -5.64 0.40
CA VAL A 263 -31.53 -6.27 -0.38
C VAL A 263 -31.41 -7.78 -0.21
N LEU A 264 -32.47 -8.43 0.25
CA LEU A 264 -32.55 -9.88 0.41
C LEU A 264 -33.61 -10.42 -0.55
N HIS A 265 -33.22 -11.44 -1.29
CA HIS A 265 -34.09 -12.19 -2.17
C HIS A 265 -34.22 -13.61 -1.62
N VAL A 266 -35.44 -14.08 -1.42
CA VAL A 266 -35.71 -15.36 -0.75
C VAL A 266 -36.79 -16.14 -1.51
N SER A 267 -36.67 -17.46 -1.54
CA SER A 267 -37.73 -18.33 -2.09
C SER A 267 -38.84 -18.54 -1.07
N ALA A 268 -40.10 -18.51 -1.51
CA ALA A 268 -41.25 -18.68 -0.63
C ALA A 268 -41.17 -20.00 0.16
N GLY A 269 -41.41 -19.92 1.47
CA GLY A 269 -41.29 -21.05 2.38
C GLY A 269 -39.90 -21.26 3.00
N LYS A 270 -38.87 -20.55 2.54
CA LYS A 270 -37.56 -20.51 3.21
C LYS A 270 -37.55 -19.45 4.32
N GLU A 271 -36.73 -19.68 5.33
CA GLU A 271 -36.54 -18.75 6.46
C GLU A 271 -35.74 -17.52 6.00
N VAL A 272 -36.08 -16.34 6.53
CA VAL A 272 -35.31 -15.11 6.30
C VAL A 272 -34.50 -14.82 7.55
N VAL A 273 -33.18 -14.85 7.42
CA VAL A 273 -32.26 -14.52 8.52
C VAL A 273 -31.82 -13.07 8.37
N ILE A 274 -32.03 -12.28 9.41
CA ILE A 274 -31.67 -10.87 9.51
C ILE A 274 -30.55 -10.74 10.52
N ALA A 275 -29.41 -10.21 10.09
CA ALA A 275 -28.30 -9.92 11.00
C ALA A 275 -28.72 -8.86 12.01
N VAL A 276 -28.48 -9.12 13.28
CA VAL A 276 -28.62 -8.10 14.33
C VAL A 276 -27.34 -7.26 14.31
N PRO A 277 -27.44 -5.92 14.28
CA PRO A 277 -26.26 -5.07 14.29
C PRO A 277 -25.36 -5.41 15.48
N PRO A 278 -24.06 -5.13 15.37
CA PRO A 278 -23.14 -5.23 16.49
C PRO A 278 -23.71 -4.51 17.73
N GLY A 279 -23.38 -4.97 18.95
CA GLY A 279 -23.76 -4.28 20.19
C GLY A 279 -25.27 -4.17 20.47
N ARG A 280 -26.09 -4.99 19.80
CA ARG A 280 -27.53 -5.15 20.04
C ARG A 280 -27.86 -6.60 20.35
N VAL A 281 -28.91 -6.77 21.15
CA VAL A 281 -29.56 -8.07 21.39
C VAL A 281 -30.76 -8.18 20.46
N ALA A 282 -31.02 -9.37 19.93
CA ALA A 282 -32.13 -9.61 19.00
C ALA A 282 -33.47 -9.12 19.57
N ASP A 283 -33.72 -9.34 20.86
CA ASP A 283 -34.93 -8.89 21.56
C ASP A 283 -35.15 -7.37 21.48
N ASP A 284 -34.09 -6.56 21.55
CA ASP A 284 -34.19 -5.10 21.47
C ASP A 284 -34.54 -4.63 20.07
N VAL A 285 -34.00 -5.30 19.05
CA VAL A 285 -34.31 -5.02 17.65
C VAL A 285 -35.77 -5.41 17.38
N LEU A 286 -36.19 -6.60 17.82
CA LEU A 286 -37.56 -7.11 17.67
C LEU A 286 -38.61 -6.19 18.29
N ARG A 287 -38.36 -5.70 19.50
CA ARG A 287 -39.27 -4.76 20.21
C ARG A 287 -39.58 -3.49 19.40
N ARG A 288 -38.72 -3.09 18.47
CA ARG A 288 -38.82 -1.85 17.68
C ARG A 288 -38.86 -2.11 16.18
N MET A 289 -39.14 -3.35 15.81
CA MET A 289 -39.14 -3.81 14.43
C MET A 289 -40.50 -3.53 13.78
N SER A 290 -40.47 -3.11 12.51
CA SER A 290 -41.64 -2.96 11.65
C SER A 290 -41.37 -3.69 10.35
N LEU A 291 -42.08 -4.80 10.14
CA LEU A 291 -42.11 -5.54 8.88
C LEU A 291 -43.40 -5.20 8.13
N VAL A 292 -43.29 -4.69 6.91
CA VAL A 292 -44.43 -4.19 6.14
C VAL A 292 -44.40 -4.79 4.73
N GLU A 293 -45.50 -5.39 4.28
CA GLU A 293 -45.71 -5.77 2.88
C GLU A 293 -45.87 -4.51 2.03
N LEU A 294 -45.12 -4.42 0.94
CA LEU A 294 -45.24 -3.38 -0.07
C LEU A 294 -46.02 -3.89 -1.27
N ARG A 295 -46.90 -3.05 -1.83
CA ARG A 295 -47.58 -3.29 -3.10
C ARG A 295 -47.31 -2.10 -4.02
N ALA A 296 -46.58 -2.35 -5.11
CA ALA A 296 -46.10 -1.31 -6.02
C ALA A 296 -45.36 -0.18 -5.29
N GLY A 297 -44.52 -0.54 -4.31
CA GLY A 297 -43.75 0.42 -3.49
C GLY A 297 -44.54 1.14 -2.38
N VAL A 298 -45.82 0.83 -2.19
CA VAL A 298 -46.66 1.43 -1.15
C VAL A 298 -46.90 0.45 0.00
N PRO A 299 -46.73 0.86 1.28
CA PRO A 299 -47.12 0.08 2.45
C PRO A 299 -48.56 -0.43 2.38
N ALA A 300 -48.74 -1.75 2.41
CA ALA A 300 -50.05 -2.40 2.34
C ALA A 300 -50.53 -2.91 3.70
N LYS A 301 -49.77 -3.81 4.34
CA LYS A 301 -50.13 -4.39 5.66
C LYS A 301 -48.91 -4.98 6.38
N HIS A 302 -49.04 -5.27 7.67
CA HIS A 302 -48.10 -6.12 8.39
C HIS A 302 -48.43 -7.59 8.10
N PRO A 303 -47.48 -8.41 7.63
CA PRO A 303 -47.71 -9.83 7.40
C PRO A 303 -47.80 -10.59 8.73
N ALA A 304 -48.64 -11.63 8.76
CA ALA A 304 -48.68 -12.57 9.89
C ALA A 304 -47.56 -13.61 9.68
N VAL A 305 -46.51 -13.52 10.49
CA VAL A 305 -45.29 -14.32 10.39
C VAL A 305 -44.85 -14.77 11.78
N GLU A 306 -44.10 -15.86 11.84
CA GLU A 306 -43.41 -16.26 13.06
C GLU A 306 -42.02 -15.62 13.07
N ILE A 307 -41.66 -14.99 14.18
CA ILE A 307 -40.38 -14.31 14.34
C ILE A 307 -39.71 -14.83 15.59
N GLU A 308 -38.50 -15.35 15.43
CA GLU A 308 -37.69 -15.89 16.51
C GLU A 308 -36.43 -15.02 16.72
N ALA A 309 -36.15 -14.72 17.99
CA ALA A 309 -34.91 -14.08 18.40
C ALA A 309 -33.83 -15.16 18.56
N LEU A 310 -32.74 -15.06 17.79
CA LEU A 310 -31.55 -15.87 18.01
C LEU A 310 -30.42 -14.97 18.52
N GLU A 311 -29.40 -15.56 19.12
CA GLU A 311 -28.20 -14.81 19.47
C GLU A 311 -27.52 -14.31 18.19
N GLY A 312 -27.41 -12.97 18.04
CA GLY A 312 -26.82 -12.30 16.87
C GLY A 312 -27.69 -12.20 15.62
N SER A 313 -28.91 -12.76 15.58
CA SER A 313 -29.80 -12.64 14.41
C SER A 313 -31.29 -12.72 14.76
N ILE A 314 -32.13 -12.35 13.80
CA ILE A 314 -33.59 -12.54 13.86
C ILE A 314 -33.96 -13.47 12.71
N VAL A 315 -34.78 -14.49 12.99
CA VAL A 315 -35.30 -15.39 11.96
C VAL A 315 -36.78 -15.11 11.74
N ILE A 316 -37.17 -14.91 10.48
CA ILE A 316 -38.55 -14.69 10.08
C ILE A 316 -39.01 -15.89 9.24
N ARG A 317 -40.09 -16.56 9.70
CA ARG A 317 -40.66 -17.75 9.07
C ARG A 317 -42.07 -17.49 8.59
N GLY A 318 -42.45 -18.19 7.52
CA GLY A 318 -43.80 -18.14 6.95
C GLY A 318 -44.11 -16.87 6.15
N LEU A 319 -43.09 -16.14 5.68
CA LEU A 319 -43.25 -15.01 4.77
C LEU A 319 -43.85 -15.46 3.42
N PRO A 320 -45.04 -14.96 3.02
CA PRO A 320 -45.62 -15.25 1.70
C PRO A 320 -44.83 -14.59 0.56
N ALA A 321 -45.06 -15.01 -0.68
CA ALA A 321 -44.50 -14.32 -1.84
C ALA A 321 -45.00 -12.86 -1.90
N GLY A 322 -44.07 -11.91 -2.07
CA GLY A 322 -44.34 -10.47 -2.01
C GLY A 322 -43.07 -9.65 -1.81
N GLU A 323 -43.23 -8.33 -1.78
CA GLU A 323 -42.18 -7.36 -1.43
C GLU A 323 -42.42 -6.89 0.00
N TYR A 324 -41.36 -6.77 0.79
CA TYR A 324 -41.44 -6.38 2.18
C TYR A 324 -40.33 -5.39 2.53
N GLU A 325 -40.64 -4.46 3.41
CA GLU A 325 -39.68 -3.58 4.02
C GLU A 325 -39.59 -3.88 5.51
N LEU A 326 -38.37 -4.18 5.97
CA LEU A 326 -38.05 -4.35 7.37
C LEU A 326 -37.30 -3.14 7.87
N ARG A 327 -37.84 -2.47 8.90
CA ARG A 327 -37.17 -1.38 9.61
C ARG A 327 -37.05 -1.73 11.08
N GLY A 328 -35.88 -1.57 11.65
CA GLY A 328 -35.61 -1.78 13.08
C GLY A 328 -34.48 -0.88 13.57
N SER A 329 -34.13 -1.00 14.85
CA SER A 329 -33.01 -0.25 15.42
C SER A 329 -31.67 -0.63 14.78
N GLY A 330 -31.20 0.15 13.79
CA GLY A 330 -29.94 -0.10 13.07
C GLY A 330 -30.05 -1.13 11.95
N VAL A 331 -31.28 -1.48 11.55
CA VAL A 331 -31.59 -2.54 10.59
C VAL A 331 -32.53 -1.96 9.54
N HIS A 332 -32.15 -2.05 8.26
CA HIS A 332 -33.05 -1.71 7.15
C HIS A 332 -32.89 -2.70 6.00
N TYR A 333 -33.87 -3.57 5.80
CA TYR A 333 -33.82 -4.58 4.75
C TYR A 333 -34.98 -4.42 3.77
N SER A 334 -34.67 -4.50 2.48
CA SER A 334 -35.66 -4.72 1.43
C SER A 334 -35.70 -6.22 1.13
N ILE A 335 -36.82 -6.88 1.41
CA ILE A 335 -36.95 -8.33 1.31
C ILE A 335 -37.93 -8.64 0.17
N VAL A 336 -37.49 -9.39 -0.83
CA VAL A 336 -38.34 -9.89 -1.92
C VAL A 336 -38.47 -11.39 -1.79
N VAL A 337 -39.70 -11.87 -1.66
CA VAL A 337 -40.01 -13.30 -1.54
C VAL A 337 -40.69 -13.76 -2.82
N ALA A 338 -40.08 -14.70 -3.53
CA ALA A 338 -40.57 -15.19 -4.81
C ALA A 338 -41.21 -16.58 -4.68
N ALA A 339 -42.38 -16.77 -5.29
CA ALA A 339 -42.97 -18.10 -5.47
C ALA A 339 -42.29 -18.80 -6.66
N ALA A 340 -41.30 -19.66 -6.36
CA ALA A 340 -40.53 -20.37 -7.37
C ALA A 340 -41.39 -21.38 -8.15
N ILE A 341 -41.29 -21.37 -9.48
CA ILE A 341 -41.70 -22.50 -10.33
C ILE A 341 -40.54 -23.48 -10.48
N SER A 342 -39.32 -22.94 -10.57
CA SER A 342 -38.07 -23.70 -10.66
C SER A 342 -36.97 -22.93 -9.93
N GLU A 343 -36.04 -23.65 -9.33
CA GLU A 343 -34.81 -23.10 -8.75
C GLU A 343 -33.61 -23.66 -9.52
N VAL A 344 -32.71 -22.78 -9.93
CA VAL A 344 -31.34 -23.13 -10.34
C VAL A 344 -30.38 -22.51 -9.32
N PRO A 345 -29.11 -22.93 -9.22
CA PRO A 345 -28.18 -22.39 -8.22
C PRO A 345 -28.20 -20.85 -8.21
N GLN A 346 -28.53 -20.28 -7.04
CA GLN A 346 -28.64 -18.84 -6.78
C GLN A 346 -29.64 -18.06 -7.66
N VAL A 347 -30.56 -18.70 -8.39
CA VAL A 347 -31.61 -18.00 -9.15
C VAL A 347 -32.96 -18.69 -9.00
N VAL A 348 -33.98 -17.91 -8.63
CA VAL A 348 -35.37 -18.34 -8.64
C VAL A 348 -36.04 -17.91 -9.94
N ILE A 349 -36.74 -18.85 -10.56
CA ILE A 349 -37.54 -18.64 -11.77
C ILE A 349 -39.01 -18.62 -11.38
N THR A 350 -39.69 -17.51 -11.64
CA THR A 350 -41.14 -17.35 -11.46
C THR A 350 -41.84 -17.23 -12.84
N PRO A 351 -43.19 -17.18 -12.94
CA PRO A 351 -43.86 -17.10 -14.24
C PRO A 351 -43.54 -15.83 -15.07
N GLY A 352 -42.92 -14.81 -14.48
CA GLY A 352 -42.58 -13.57 -15.15
C GLY A 352 -41.35 -12.87 -14.61
N GLU A 353 -40.54 -13.53 -13.77
CA GLU A 353 -39.35 -12.90 -13.17
C GLU A 353 -38.23 -13.92 -12.98
N LEU A 354 -37.01 -13.42 -13.05
CA LEU A 354 -35.80 -14.09 -12.60
C LEU A 354 -35.21 -13.28 -11.44
N MET A 355 -34.91 -13.95 -10.33
CA MET A 355 -34.43 -13.29 -9.13
C MET A 355 -33.19 -13.99 -8.60
N HIS A 356 -32.09 -13.26 -8.40
CA HIS A 356 -30.88 -13.81 -7.80
C HIS A 356 -31.09 -14.01 -6.29
N LEU A 357 -30.70 -15.17 -5.75
CA LEU A 357 -30.67 -15.48 -4.33
C LEU A 357 -29.24 -15.27 -3.80
N PRO A 358 -28.98 -14.24 -2.96
CA PRO A 358 -27.67 -14.07 -2.35
C PRO A 358 -27.40 -15.20 -1.34
N ARG A 359 -26.13 -15.57 -1.17
CA ARG A 359 -25.71 -16.43 -0.06
C ARG A 359 -25.85 -15.67 1.28
N PRO A 360 -26.18 -16.35 2.38
CA PRO A 360 -26.11 -15.75 3.71
C PRO A 360 -24.71 -15.22 3.99
N VAL A 361 -24.62 -14.00 4.53
CA VAL A 361 -23.35 -13.43 4.99
C VAL A 361 -22.98 -14.07 6.33
N PRO A 362 -21.76 -14.57 6.55
CA PRO A 362 -21.38 -15.17 7.82
C PRO A 362 -21.48 -14.15 8.96
N GLN A 363 -22.07 -14.55 10.09
CA GLN A 363 -22.41 -13.69 11.21
C GLN A 363 -21.64 -14.05 12.48
N ILE A 364 -21.32 -13.06 13.30
CA ILE A 364 -20.77 -13.25 14.64
C ILE A 364 -21.94 -13.44 15.61
N ALA A 365 -22.27 -14.69 15.93
CA ALA A 365 -23.40 -15.06 16.78
C ALA A 365 -23.17 -14.65 18.24
N ALA A 366 -22.05 -15.09 18.82
CA ALA A 366 -21.70 -14.86 20.22
C ALA A 366 -20.23 -14.47 20.38
N ILE A 367 -19.94 -13.68 21.41
CA ILE A 367 -18.59 -13.33 21.85
C ILE A 367 -18.52 -13.56 23.36
N ASP A 368 -17.61 -14.41 23.79
CA ASP A 368 -17.30 -14.63 25.21
C ASP A 368 -15.85 -14.19 25.47
N THR A 369 -15.65 -13.48 26.58
CA THR A 369 -14.36 -12.92 27.02
C THR A 369 -13.93 -13.43 28.40
N SER A 370 -14.65 -14.41 28.96
CA SER A 370 -14.39 -14.94 30.30
C SER A 370 -13.12 -15.80 30.42
N ASP A 371 -12.77 -16.53 29.36
CA ASP A 371 -11.60 -17.43 29.26
C ASP A 371 -10.87 -17.24 27.92
N GLY A 372 -10.31 -16.04 27.74
CA GLY A 372 -9.83 -15.55 26.44
C GLY A 372 -10.98 -15.13 25.55
N LEU A 373 -10.70 -14.89 24.27
CA LEU A 373 -11.71 -14.50 23.29
C LEU A 373 -12.24 -15.76 22.60
N ARG A 374 -13.54 -16.04 22.76
CA ARG A 374 -14.26 -17.06 21.98
C ARG A 374 -15.26 -16.37 21.07
N VAL A 375 -15.17 -16.64 19.78
CA VAL A 375 -16.07 -16.10 18.75
C VAL A 375 -16.84 -17.26 18.14
N THR A 376 -18.17 -17.22 18.22
CA THR A 376 -19.03 -18.21 17.57
C THR A 376 -19.60 -17.62 16.29
N VAL A 377 -19.39 -18.33 15.18
CA VAL A 377 -19.80 -17.93 13.83
C VAL A 377 -21.03 -18.74 13.40
N ARG A 378 -22.00 -18.06 12.79
CA ARG A 378 -23.18 -18.67 12.14
C ARG A 378 -23.14 -18.38 10.64
N ASP A 379 -23.74 -19.27 9.85
CA ASP A 379 -23.85 -19.13 8.40
C ASP A 379 -22.48 -19.06 7.69
N GLY A 380 -21.46 -19.64 8.32
CA GLY A 380 -20.11 -19.76 7.77
C GLY A 380 -20.01 -20.89 6.74
N SER A 381 -19.23 -20.66 5.70
CA SER A 381 -18.77 -21.66 4.75
C SER A 381 -17.41 -22.21 5.16
N LYS A 382 -16.89 -23.25 4.47
CA LYS A 382 -15.51 -23.73 4.65
C LYS A 382 -14.45 -22.63 4.35
N ARG A 383 -14.86 -21.60 3.60
CA ARG A 383 -14.05 -20.44 3.22
C ARG A 383 -14.18 -19.29 4.21
N THR A 384 -14.94 -19.45 5.30
CA THR A 384 -15.07 -18.40 6.30
C THR A 384 -13.76 -18.20 7.06
N ARG A 385 -13.34 -16.95 7.19
CA ARG A 385 -12.16 -16.52 7.94
C ARG A 385 -12.54 -15.50 8.98
N VAL A 386 -11.88 -15.57 10.13
CA VAL A 386 -12.04 -14.63 11.24
C VAL A 386 -10.73 -13.86 11.43
N HIS A 387 -10.83 -12.53 11.44
CA HIS A 387 -9.72 -11.63 11.73
C HIS A 387 -9.98 -10.89 13.03
N VAL A 388 -8.98 -10.85 13.92
CA VAL A 388 -9.07 -10.22 15.23
C VAL A 388 -7.97 -9.18 15.36
N ILE A 389 -8.35 -7.95 15.66
CA ILE A 389 -7.45 -6.82 15.93
C ILE A 389 -7.70 -6.36 17.36
N ALA A 390 -6.71 -6.54 18.23
CA ALA A 390 -6.78 -6.16 19.64
C ALA A 390 -5.88 -4.94 19.91
N THR A 391 -6.49 -3.84 20.38
CA THR A 391 -5.87 -2.51 20.55
C THR A 391 -6.09 -1.98 21.97
N ARG A 392 -5.23 -1.06 22.41
CA ARG A 392 -5.34 -0.35 23.69
C ARG A 392 -6.42 0.73 23.65
N PHE A 393 -6.48 1.48 22.56
CA PHE A 393 -7.47 2.53 22.33
C PHE A 393 -8.65 2.02 21.50
N ALA A 394 -9.72 2.81 21.40
CA ALA A 394 -10.83 2.51 20.54
C ALA A 394 -10.33 2.40 19.09
N SER A 395 -10.59 1.25 18.46
CA SER A 395 -10.07 0.93 17.14
C SER A 395 -10.40 2.03 16.12
N SER A 396 -9.36 2.47 15.43
CA SER A 396 -9.40 3.50 14.38
C SER A 396 -8.70 2.92 13.15
N LEU A 397 -9.45 2.15 12.36
CA LEU A 397 -8.92 1.58 11.13
C LEU A 397 -8.60 2.66 10.10
N VAL A 398 -7.56 2.41 9.32
CA VAL A 398 -7.18 3.20 8.15
C VAL A 398 -8.26 3.14 7.08
N ASP A 399 -8.82 1.95 6.86
CA ASP A 399 -9.89 1.69 5.90
C ASP A 399 -10.96 0.81 6.53
N MET A 400 -12.23 1.01 6.14
CA MET A 400 -13.38 0.29 6.69
C MET A 400 -13.96 -0.62 5.61
N PRO A 401 -14.06 -1.95 5.84
CA PRO A 401 -14.64 -2.84 4.85
C PRO A 401 -16.14 -2.57 4.69
N HIS A 402 -16.66 -2.79 3.47
CA HIS A 402 -18.09 -2.81 3.22
C HIS A 402 -18.74 -3.94 4.03
N LEU A 403 -19.56 -3.58 5.03
CA LEU A 403 -20.28 -4.53 5.88
C LEU A 403 -21.56 -5.01 5.18
N GLY A 404 -21.84 -6.31 5.29
CA GLY A 404 -22.95 -6.96 4.61
C GLY A 404 -22.52 -7.66 3.32
N PRO A 405 -23.46 -7.89 2.38
CA PRO A 405 -23.19 -8.71 1.22
C PRO A 405 -22.17 -8.07 0.26
N SER A 406 -21.34 -8.89 -0.37
CA SER A 406 -20.28 -8.46 -1.29
C SER A 406 -20.81 -7.86 -2.60
N TRP A 407 -22.06 -8.17 -2.95
CA TRP A 407 -22.76 -7.60 -4.10
C TRP A 407 -24.28 -7.56 -3.84
N SER A 408 -24.99 -6.72 -4.59
CA SER A 408 -26.44 -6.57 -4.46
C SER A 408 -27.19 -7.52 -5.41
N PRO A 409 -28.11 -8.37 -4.92
CA PRO A 409 -28.81 -9.32 -5.76
C PRO A 409 -29.74 -8.63 -6.77
N GLY A 410 -29.71 -9.10 -8.02
CA GLY A 410 -30.53 -8.56 -9.12
C GLY A 410 -31.90 -9.22 -9.25
N ARG A 411 -32.87 -8.48 -9.82
CA ARG A 411 -34.19 -8.98 -10.22
C ARG A 411 -34.50 -8.51 -11.64
N ARG A 412 -34.89 -9.44 -12.52
CA ARG A 412 -35.33 -9.16 -13.89
C ARG A 412 -36.81 -9.51 -14.03
N THR A 413 -37.59 -8.59 -14.56
CA THR A 413 -39.03 -8.78 -14.83
C THR A 413 -39.23 -9.01 -16.33
N ASP A 414 -39.78 -10.15 -16.70
CA ASP A 414 -40.13 -10.50 -18.08
C ASP A 414 -41.61 -10.17 -18.32
N SER A 415 -41.87 -9.09 -19.07
CA SER A 415 -43.24 -8.72 -19.47
C SER A 415 -43.90 -9.82 -20.30
N ARG A 416 -45.14 -10.18 -19.97
CA ARG A 416 -45.96 -11.10 -20.80
C ARG A 416 -46.21 -10.46 -22.15
N ARG A 417 -45.70 -11.07 -23.23
CA ARG A 417 -46.01 -10.64 -24.60
C ARG A 417 -47.34 -11.24 -25.03
N MET A 418 -48.24 -10.40 -25.55
CA MET A 418 -49.44 -10.87 -26.25
C MET A 418 -49.04 -11.37 -27.64
N ALA A 419 -49.59 -12.49 -28.09
CA ALA A 419 -49.33 -13.03 -29.41
C ALA A 419 -49.82 -12.05 -30.48
N LEU A 420 -48.91 -11.51 -31.29
CA LEU A 420 -49.23 -10.74 -32.49
C LEU A 420 -48.96 -11.63 -33.70
N TYR A 421 -50.01 -11.97 -34.44
CA TYR A 421 -49.88 -12.64 -35.73
C TYR A 421 -49.55 -11.59 -36.78
N VAL A 422 -48.34 -11.65 -37.33
CA VAL A 422 -47.92 -10.78 -38.44
C VAL A 422 -47.61 -11.67 -39.64
N SER A 423 -48.37 -11.47 -40.71
CA SER A 423 -48.20 -12.15 -42.00
C SER A 423 -47.64 -11.15 -43.01
N GLY A 424 -46.56 -11.56 -43.69
CA GLY A 424 -46.08 -10.93 -44.92
C GLY A 424 -44.82 -10.08 -44.76
N ARG A 425 -43.71 -10.56 -45.32
CA ARG A 425 -42.69 -9.69 -45.93
C ARG A 425 -41.88 -10.44 -46.98
N ASP A 426 -41.59 -9.74 -48.07
CA ASP A 426 -40.61 -10.08 -49.09
C ASP A 426 -39.17 -9.79 -48.61
N LEU A 427 -38.21 -10.57 -49.12
CA LEU A 427 -36.77 -10.44 -48.90
C LEU A 427 -36.22 -9.14 -49.55
N GLY A 428 -35.45 -8.37 -48.78
CA GLY A 428 -34.75 -7.18 -49.26
C GLY A 428 -33.33 -7.48 -49.78
N ASP A 429 -32.78 -6.54 -50.57
CA ASP A 429 -31.49 -6.64 -51.27
C ASP A 429 -30.26 -6.87 -50.36
N GLU A 430 -30.38 -6.66 -49.04
CA GLU A 430 -29.33 -7.04 -48.07
C GLU A 430 -29.04 -8.54 -48.07
N TYR A 431 -30.05 -9.38 -48.28
CA TYR A 431 -29.87 -10.83 -48.36
C TYR A 431 -29.11 -11.23 -49.64
N ARG A 432 -29.24 -10.45 -50.73
CA ARG A 432 -28.51 -10.64 -51.98
C ARG A 432 -27.04 -10.21 -51.84
N TYR A 433 -26.78 -9.10 -51.15
CA TYR A 433 -25.43 -8.64 -50.81
C TYR A 433 -24.68 -9.66 -49.91
N ILE A 434 -25.37 -10.26 -48.93
CA ILE A 434 -24.80 -11.29 -48.05
C ILE A 434 -24.48 -12.58 -48.84
N LEU A 435 -25.34 -13.00 -49.77
CA LEU A 435 -25.13 -14.20 -50.59
C LEU A 435 -24.01 -14.03 -51.65
N GLU A 436 -23.86 -12.83 -52.24
CA GLU A 436 -22.78 -12.53 -53.19
C GLU A 436 -21.41 -12.40 -52.49
N ARG A 437 -21.39 -12.00 -51.22
CA ARG A 437 -20.16 -11.98 -50.41
C ARG A 437 -19.76 -13.36 -49.89
N ARG A 438 -20.72 -14.29 -49.75
CA ARG A 438 -20.47 -15.69 -49.40
C ARG A 438 -19.73 -16.46 -50.50
N SER A 439 -19.87 -16.06 -51.76
CA SER A 439 -19.21 -16.67 -52.94
C SER A 439 -17.90 -15.97 -53.36
N ALA A 440 -17.49 -14.90 -52.67
CA ALA A 440 -16.21 -14.26 -52.93
C ALA A 440 -15.02 -15.14 -52.50
N LYS A 441 -14.08 -15.39 -53.42
CA LYS A 441 -12.84 -16.12 -53.14
C LYS A 441 -12.07 -15.44 -51.99
N ARG A 442 -12.04 -16.10 -50.83
CA ARG A 442 -11.16 -15.73 -49.72
C ARG A 442 -9.76 -16.18 -50.06
N PHE A 443 -8.84 -15.23 -50.25
CA PHE A 443 -7.42 -15.55 -50.34
C PHE A 443 -6.93 -15.88 -48.91
N PRO A 444 -6.16 -16.96 -48.71
CA PRO A 444 -5.44 -17.14 -47.46
C PRO A 444 -4.46 -15.97 -47.31
N SER A 445 -4.73 -15.05 -46.39
CA SER A 445 -3.77 -14.01 -46.04
C SER A 445 -2.61 -14.69 -45.29
N LEU A 446 -1.37 -14.38 -45.67
CA LEU A 446 -0.24 -14.63 -44.78
C LEU A 446 -0.49 -13.82 -43.50
N LEU A 447 -0.66 -14.50 -42.36
CA LEU A 447 -0.63 -13.91 -41.03
C LEU A 447 0.80 -13.64 -40.54
N LEU A 448 1.80 -13.88 -41.38
CA LEU A 448 3.18 -13.54 -41.11
C LEU A 448 3.36 -12.03 -41.24
N ASP A 449 4.11 -11.46 -40.30
CA ASP A 449 4.50 -10.07 -40.36
C ASP A 449 5.22 -9.76 -41.67
N LYS A 450 4.97 -8.56 -42.22
CA LYS A 450 5.67 -8.12 -43.42
C LYS A 450 7.17 -7.99 -43.09
N PRO A 451 8.07 -8.51 -43.94
CA PRO A 451 9.50 -8.36 -43.72
C PRO A 451 9.85 -6.88 -43.57
N SER A 452 10.47 -6.53 -42.44
CA SER A 452 10.87 -5.18 -42.08
C SER A 452 12.38 -5.00 -42.26
N LEU A 453 12.81 -3.79 -42.62
CA LEU A 453 14.23 -3.40 -42.57
C LEU A 453 14.66 -2.97 -41.16
N LEU A 454 13.70 -2.84 -40.24
CA LEU A 454 13.93 -2.51 -38.84
C LEU A 454 14.20 -3.79 -38.08
N LEU A 455 15.28 -3.81 -37.30
CA LEU A 455 15.66 -4.94 -36.48
C LEU A 455 14.81 -4.94 -35.20
N ASN A 456 14.79 -3.81 -34.49
CA ASN A 456 14.03 -3.59 -33.26
C ASN A 456 12.95 -2.51 -33.46
N PRO A 457 11.79 -2.82 -34.08
CA PRO A 457 10.77 -1.82 -34.39
C PRO A 457 9.93 -1.42 -33.16
N TRP A 458 9.62 -0.12 -33.01
CA TRP A 458 8.62 0.42 -32.06
C TRP A 458 7.65 1.40 -32.72
N SER A 459 6.43 1.50 -32.20
CA SER A 459 5.32 2.26 -32.80
C SER A 459 5.31 3.74 -32.40
N ARG A 460 5.33 4.65 -33.39
CA ARG A 460 5.37 6.12 -33.18
C ARG A 460 4.00 6.79 -33.18
N ARG A 461 3.10 6.36 -34.05
CA ARG A 461 1.75 6.94 -34.19
C ARG A 461 0.76 5.95 -34.77
N THR A 462 -0.50 6.10 -34.38
CA THR A 462 -1.63 5.35 -34.92
C THR A 462 -2.44 6.25 -35.86
N THR A 463 -2.67 5.82 -37.09
CA THR A 463 -3.42 6.61 -38.09
C THR A 463 -4.92 6.36 -37.94
N SER A 464 -5.75 7.41 -37.88
CA SER A 464 -7.21 7.29 -38.00
C SER A 464 -7.65 7.55 -39.43
N THR A 465 -8.33 6.60 -40.05
CA THR A 465 -9.06 6.83 -41.30
C THR A 465 -10.54 7.01 -40.95
N GLU A 466 -11.12 8.16 -41.29
CA GLU A 466 -12.57 8.36 -41.18
C GLU A 466 -13.27 7.56 -42.28
N VAL A 467 -14.21 6.69 -41.89
CA VAL A 467 -15.11 6.02 -42.80
C VAL A 467 -16.43 6.80 -42.81
N GLN A 468 -16.82 7.33 -43.98
CA GLN A 468 -18.12 7.93 -44.20
C GLN A 468 -19.22 6.88 -44.00
N SER A 469 -20.07 7.09 -43.01
CA SER A 469 -21.28 6.29 -42.78
C SER A 469 -22.32 6.55 -43.88
N ALA A 470 -22.75 5.47 -44.56
CA ALA A 470 -23.82 5.52 -45.55
C ALA A 470 -25.17 5.88 -44.90
N ARG A 471 -26.04 6.58 -45.64
CA ARG A 471 -27.37 7.00 -45.19
C ARG A 471 -28.28 5.79 -44.93
N THR A 472 -28.87 5.76 -43.74
CA THR A 472 -29.92 4.82 -43.31
C THR A 472 -31.18 5.01 -44.17
N GLY A 473 -31.72 3.91 -44.71
CA GLY A 473 -33.05 3.87 -45.35
C GLY A 473 -34.18 4.04 -44.33
N GLY A 474 -35.33 4.56 -44.77
CA GLY A 474 -36.42 5.01 -43.91
C GLY A 474 -37.17 3.91 -43.15
N TYR A 475 -37.38 4.15 -41.86
CA TYR A 475 -38.33 3.43 -41.00
C TYR A 475 -39.77 3.92 -41.26
N PHE A 476 -40.77 3.03 -41.20
CA PHE A 476 -42.16 3.45 -41.03
C PHE A 476 -42.51 3.56 -39.54
N GLY A 477 -43.27 4.62 -39.23
CA GLY A 477 -43.48 5.16 -37.90
C GLY A 477 -44.10 4.20 -36.90
N ALA A 478 -43.50 4.18 -35.71
CA ALA A 478 -44.14 3.65 -34.52
C ALA A 478 -45.33 4.56 -34.16
N GLN A 479 -46.53 3.99 -34.07
CA GLN A 479 -47.58 4.58 -33.25
C GLN A 479 -47.19 4.43 -31.77
N PRO A 480 -47.58 5.40 -30.94
CA PRO A 480 -46.94 5.65 -29.66
C PRO A 480 -47.16 4.48 -28.69
N ALA A 481 -46.07 3.94 -28.15
CA ALA A 481 -46.15 3.27 -26.87
C ALA A 481 -46.73 4.28 -25.88
N GLY A 482 -47.91 3.94 -25.33
CA GLY A 482 -48.56 4.74 -24.29
C GLY A 482 -47.55 5.06 -23.21
N ALA A 483 -47.49 6.33 -22.84
CA ALA A 483 -46.59 6.88 -21.85
C ALA A 483 -46.56 5.99 -20.61
N ALA A 484 -45.49 5.21 -20.45
CA ALA A 484 -45.05 4.80 -19.13
C ALA A 484 -44.72 6.11 -18.42
N ALA A 485 -45.59 6.49 -17.48
CA ALA A 485 -45.32 7.61 -16.60
C ALA A 485 -43.93 7.41 -16.00
N SER A 486 -43.00 8.29 -16.37
CA SER A 486 -41.82 8.57 -15.57
C SER A 486 -42.34 9.19 -14.28
N MET A 487 -42.77 8.33 -13.36
CA MET A 487 -42.83 8.67 -11.95
C MET A 487 -41.41 9.07 -11.60
N GLY A 488 -41.18 10.39 -11.57
CA GLY A 488 -39.96 10.96 -11.08
C GLY A 488 -39.67 10.32 -9.74
N ALA A 489 -38.64 9.47 -9.73
CA ALA A 489 -37.94 9.18 -8.51
C ALA A 489 -37.42 10.54 -8.03
N ARG A 490 -38.17 11.17 -7.14
CA ARG A 490 -37.60 12.07 -6.15
C ARG A 490 -36.70 11.20 -5.30
N GLY A 491 -35.53 10.88 -5.85
CA GLY A 491 -34.36 10.55 -5.08
C GLY A 491 -34.10 11.77 -4.24
N GLY A 492 -34.65 11.76 -3.03
CA GLY A 492 -34.11 12.55 -1.93
C GLY A 492 -32.74 11.99 -1.62
N GLY A 493 -31.79 12.19 -2.54
CA GLY A 493 -30.38 12.16 -2.22
C GLY A 493 -30.20 13.20 -1.14
N ARG A 494 -30.13 12.73 0.11
CA ARG A 494 -29.36 13.47 1.10
C ARG A 494 -27.97 13.56 0.51
N GLN A 495 -27.69 14.67 -0.18
CA GLN A 495 -26.36 15.22 -0.17
C GLN A 495 -26.05 15.40 1.30
N GLU A 496 -25.31 14.43 1.83
CA GLU A 496 -24.44 14.64 2.96
C GLU A 496 -23.54 15.80 2.53
N GLN A 497 -23.97 17.01 2.87
CA GLN A 497 -23.10 18.16 2.89
C GLN A 497 -21.97 17.76 3.81
N GLN A 498 -20.85 17.36 3.20
CA GLN A 498 -19.53 17.38 3.81
C GLN A 498 -19.40 18.74 4.49
N ARG A 499 -19.71 18.77 5.78
CA ARG A 499 -19.26 19.81 6.67
C ARG A 499 -17.76 19.65 6.72
N ARG A 500 -17.08 20.51 5.95
CA ARG A 500 -15.66 20.81 6.08
C ARG A 500 -15.39 21.32 7.50
N GLY A 501 -15.23 20.38 8.42
CA GLY A 501 -14.36 20.48 9.59
C GLY A 501 -13.53 19.21 9.53
N GLY A 502 -12.28 19.30 9.07
CA GLY A 502 -11.43 18.14 8.85
C GLY A 502 -11.28 17.35 10.14
N THR A 503 -11.87 16.16 10.20
CA THR A 503 -11.53 15.16 11.20
C THR A 503 -10.19 14.56 10.79
N ASP A 504 -9.10 15.07 11.36
CA ASP A 504 -7.78 14.47 11.11
C ASP A 504 -7.57 13.29 12.07
N ALA A 505 -8.13 12.15 11.70
CA ALA A 505 -7.91 10.92 12.46
C ALA A 505 -6.45 10.43 12.37
N ALA A 506 -5.62 11.02 11.49
CA ALA A 506 -4.18 10.82 11.44
C ALA A 506 -3.38 11.76 12.36
N PHE A 507 -4.05 12.65 13.09
CA PHE A 507 -3.38 13.61 13.97
C PHE A 507 -2.64 12.93 15.14
N ALA A 508 -3.31 12.06 15.88
CA ALA A 508 -2.74 11.42 17.05
C ALA A 508 -1.60 10.46 16.69
N SER A 509 -0.53 10.47 17.49
CA SER A 509 0.54 9.47 17.45
C SER A 509 0.31 8.39 18.50
N HIS A 510 0.72 7.15 18.21
CA HIS A 510 0.69 6.02 19.15
C HIS A 510 2.10 5.53 19.52
N ASP A 511 3.14 6.33 19.27
CA ASP A 511 4.56 5.93 19.43
C ASP A 511 4.92 5.56 20.88
N PHE A 512 4.20 6.12 21.86
CA PHE A 512 4.37 5.83 23.28
C PHE A 512 3.72 4.51 23.74
N VAL A 513 2.91 3.86 22.89
CA VAL A 513 2.21 2.62 23.28
C VAL A 513 3.25 1.48 23.37
N PRO A 514 3.37 0.79 24.51
CA PRO A 514 4.47 -0.16 24.75
C PRO A 514 4.40 -1.41 23.86
N ASP A 515 3.20 -1.94 23.60
CA ASP A 515 2.99 -3.12 22.77
C ASP A 515 2.28 -2.74 21.46
N PRO A 516 2.68 -3.27 20.29
CA PRO A 516 1.89 -3.13 19.09
C PRO A 516 0.55 -3.89 19.23
N PRO A 517 -0.48 -3.52 18.45
CA PRO A 517 -1.75 -4.23 18.46
C PRO A 517 -1.56 -5.69 18.05
N ARG A 518 -2.33 -6.58 18.66
CA ARG A 518 -2.31 -8.01 18.33
C ARG A 518 -3.25 -8.27 17.17
N VAL A 519 -2.70 -8.76 16.05
CA VAL A 519 -3.45 -9.04 14.83
C VAL A 519 -3.40 -10.54 14.55
N PHE A 520 -4.55 -11.19 14.66
CA PHE A 520 -4.75 -12.59 14.26
C PHE A 520 -5.56 -12.59 12.97
N ALA A 521 -4.95 -13.07 11.88
CA ALA A 521 -5.57 -13.09 10.58
C ALA A 521 -5.92 -14.52 10.19
N ASN A 522 -6.92 -14.67 9.31
CA ASN A 522 -7.28 -15.93 8.66
C ASN A 522 -7.58 -17.09 9.63
N LEU A 523 -8.13 -16.81 10.83
CA LEU A 523 -8.50 -17.86 11.76
C LEU A 523 -9.69 -18.66 11.20
N GLU A 524 -9.57 -19.99 11.21
CA GLU A 524 -10.61 -20.89 10.72
C GLU A 524 -11.55 -21.29 11.86
N PRO A 525 -12.88 -21.14 11.70
CA PRO A 525 -13.83 -21.70 12.64
C PRO A 525 -13.71 -23.22 12.71
N ASP A 526 -13.80 -23.80 13.91
CA ASP A 526 -13.82 -25.24 14.10
C ASP A 526 -15.11 -25.89 13.56
N ALA A 527 -15.27 -27.20 13.74
CA ALA A 527 -16.47 -27.94 13.29
C ALA A 527 -17.78 -27.45 13.94
N ASN A 528 -17.71 -26.71 15.07
CA ASN A 528 -18.85 -26.10 15.75
C ASN A 528 -18.99 -24.60 15.40
N GLY A 529 -18.17 -24.08 14.48
CA GLY A 529 -18.14 -22.68 14.11
C GLY A 529 -17.46 -21.77 15.14
N VAL A 530 -16.59 -22.29 16.00
CA VAL A 530 -15.94 -21.54 17.08
C VAL A 530 -14.48 -21.24 16.76
N VAL A 531 -14.06 -20.01 17.05
CA VAL A 531 -12.66 -19.57 17.07
C VAL A 531 -12.29 -19.17 18.49
N HIS A 532 -11.11 -19.61 18.97
CA HIS A 532 -10.59 -19.28 20.29
C HIS A 532 -9.22 -18.61 20.19
N VAL A 533 -9.06 -17.48 20.90
CA VAL A 533 -7.77 -16.82 21.11
C VAL A 533 -7.52 -16.75 22.63
N PRO A 534 -6.42 -17.34 23.15
CA PRO A 534 -6.12 -17.33 24.57
C PRO A 534 -5.95 -15.91 25.14
N ALA A 535 -6.39 -15.69 26.39
CA ALA A 535 -6.31 -14.37 27.04
C ALA A 535 -4.88 -13.80 27.09
N ALA A 536 -3.87 -14.66 27.31
CA ALA A 536 -2.47 -14.25 27.35
C ALA A 536 -1.96 -13.69 26.01
N GLU A 537 -2.55 -14.11 24.88
CA GLU A 537 -2.14 -13.65 23.55
C GLU A 537 -2.75 -12.28 23.19
N LEU A 538 -3.82 -11.86 23.88
CA LEU A 538 -4.44 -10.55 23.70
C LEU A 538 -3.64 -9.40 24.34
N GLY A 539 -2.70 -9.72 25.25
CA GLY A 539 -1.83 -8.73 25.88
C GLY A 539 -2.59 -7.66 26.67
N ASN A 540 -2.16 -6.40 26.52
CA ASN A 540 -2.74 -5.23 27.20
C ASN A 540 -3.90 -4.57 26.42
N ALA A 541 -4.53 -5.31 25.51
CA ALA A 541 -5.64 -4.79 24.71
C ALA A 541 -6.89 -4.54 25.56
N VAL A 542 -7.62 -3.48 25.22
CA VAL A 542 -8.88 -3.10 25.86
C VAL A 542 -10.04 -3.10 24.87
N CYS A 543 -9.77 -2.85 23.59
CA CYS A 543 -10.72 -2.97 22.50
C CYS A 543 -10.32 -4.14 21.60
N VAL A 544 -11.27 -5.01 21.26
CA VAL A 544 -11.08 -6.12 20.32
C VAL A 544 -12.08 -5.97 19.19
N THR A 545 -11.58 -5.73 17.97
CA THR A 545 -12.37 -5.66 16.75
C THR A 545 -12.26 -7.00 16.02
N ILE A 546 -13.41 -7.62 15.72
CA ILE A 546 -13.51 -8.94 15.09
C ILE A 546 -14.21 -8.77 13.74
N PHE A 547 -13.59 -9.29 12.70
CA PHE A 547 -14.17 -9.43 11.36
C PHE A 547 -14.42 -10.90 11.07
N VAL A 548 -15.56 -11.20 10.46
CA VAL A 548 -15.88 -12.52 9.92
C VAL A 548 -16.28 -12.33 8.47
N GLU A 549 -15.66 -13.09 7.59
CA GLU A 549 -15.84 -12.90 6.16
C GLU A 549 -15.77 -14.19 5.36
N ASP A 550 -16.42 -14.14 4.20
CA ASP A 550 -16.25 -15.07 3.08
C ASP A 550 -16.64 -14.36 1.77
N GLN A 551 -16.85 -15.12 0.69
CA GLN A 551 -17.27 -14.60 -0.62
C GLN A 551 -18.66 -13.96 -0.59
N SER A 552 -19.51 -14.33 0.37
CA SER A 552 -20.89 -13.82 0.51
C SER A 552 -20.90 -12.42 1.10
N GLY A 553 -19.95 -12.08 1.97
CA GLY A 553 -19.86 -10.76 2.57
C GLY A 553 -19.02 -10.68 3.84
N VAL A 554 -19.21 -9.60 4.60
CA VAL A 554 -18.43 -9.27 5.81
C VAL A 554 -19.35 -8.90 6.96
N SER A 555 -19.02 -9.40 8.14
CA SER A 555 -19.59 -8.95 9.42
C SER A 555 -18.49 -8.49 10.35
N MET A 556 -18.78 -7.50 11.18
CA MET A 556 -17.83 -6.95 12.16
C MET A 556 -18.50 -6.83 13.51
N ARG A 557 -17.82 -7.17 14.62
CA ARG A 557 -18.27 -6.80 15.98
C ARG A 557 -17.08 -6.30 16.79
N ARG A 558 -17.36 -5.46 17.80
CA ARG A 558 -16.38 -5.02 18.79
C ARG A 558 -16.76 -5.57 20.16
N THR A 559 -15.76 -6.00 20.91
CA THR A 559 -15.90 -6.31 22.33
C THR A 559 -14.83 -5.59 23.13
N TYR A 560 -15.05 -5.47 24.43
CA TYR A 560 -14.20 -4.69 25.33
C TYR A 560 -13.80 -5.53 26.53
N ILE A 561 -12.54 -5.43 26.91
CA ILE A 561 -11.93 -6.16 28.03
C ILE A 561 -11.65 -5.13 29.15
N PRO A 562 -11.56 -5.53 30.43
CA PRO A 562 -11.23 -4.60 31.51
C PRO A 562 -9.96 -3.77 31.25
N ASP A 563 -10.02 -2.49 31.62
CA ASP A 563 -8.92 -1.54 31.42
C ASP A 563 -7.72 -1.89 32.33
N SER A 564 -6.51 -1.87 31.78
CA SER A 564 -5.24 -2.04 32.52
C SER A 564 -4.50 -0.70 32.64
N GLU A 565 -3.52 -0.59 33.54
CA GLU A 565 -2.71 0.64 33.63
C GLU A 565 -1.83 0.80 32.38
N LEU A 566 -1.84 1.99 31.78
CA LEU A 566 -0.95 2.30 30.64
C LEU A 566 0.41 2.73 31.17
N VAL A 567 1.45 1.94 30.88
CA VAL A 567 2.85 2.31 31.11
C VAL A 567 3.46 2.73 29.77
N PRO A 568 3.55 4.04 29.47
CA PRO A 568 4.02 4.50 28.18
C PRO A 568 5.53 4.31 28.02
N ARG A 569 5.97 4.11 26.79
CA ARG A 569 7.37 4.19 26.37
C ARG A 569 7.83 5.65 26.43
N ASP A 570 8.97 5.89 27.06
CA ASP A 570 9.58 7.22 27.08
C ASP A 570 10.18 7.55 25.70
N LEU A 571 9.74 8.66 25.10
CA LEU A 571 10.19 9.13 23.79
C LEU A 571 11.15 10.33 23.88
N ARG A 572 11.52 10.75 25.09
CA ARG A 572 12.46 11.85 25.30
C ARG A 572 13.85 11.50 24.78
N LEU A 573 14.62 12.50 24.38
CA LEU A 573 16.04 12.33 24.07
C LEU A 573 16.83 11.97 25.35
N VAL A 574 17.10 10.69 25.58
CA VAL A 574 17.85 10.21 26.75
C VAL A 574 19.36 10.25 26.51
N VAL A 575 19.80 9.81 25.33
CA VAL A 575 21.22 9.78 24.91
C VAL A 575 21.52 11.05 24.13
N ALA A 576 22.10 12.04 24.81
CA ALA A 576 22.50 13.31 24.21
C ALA A 576 24.01 13.34 23.92
N LEU A 577 24.41 14.19 22.98
CA LEU A 577 25.81 14.51 22.69
C LEU A 577 26.49 15.07 23.94
N ASP A 578 27.73 14.66 24.15
CA ASP A 578 28.57 15.19 25.22
C ASP A 578 29.05 16.60 24.82
N PRO A 579 28.68 17.68 25.55
CA PRO A 579 29.06 19.04 25.18
C PRO A 579 30.57 19.30 25.23
N GLU A 580 31.33 18.46 25.95
CA GLU A 580 32.79 18.53 26.01
C GLU A 580 33.47 17.80 24.84
N ARG A 581 32.71 17.08 24.00
CA ARG A 581 33.21 16.38 22.83
C ARG A 581 32.88 17.13 21.55
N HIS A 582 33.82 17.13 20.62
CA HIS A 582 33.62 17.66 19.28
C HIS A 582 33.16 16.55 18.36
N ALA A 583 31.85 16.31 18.28
CA ALA A 583 31.29 15.33 17.36
C ALA A 583 30.98 15.93 15.99
N ALA A 584 31.19 15.16 14.93
CA ALA A 584 30.71 15.47 13.58
C ALA A 584 29.98 14.27 13.01
N GLN A 585 28.86 14.51 12.31
CA GLN A 585 28.20 13.45 11.57
C GLN A 585 28.99 13.17 10.29
N ARG A 586 29.48 11.94 10.14
CA ARG A 586 30.17 11.50 8.93
C ARG A 586 29.21 10.68 8.08
N LYS A 587 28.80 11.25 6.94
CA LYS A 587 28.03 10.57 5.90
C LYS A 587 28.93 10.20 4.72
N ARG A 588 28.90 8.95 4.28
CA ARG A 588 29.68 8.49 3.12
C ARG A 588 29.06 7.27 2.46
N ILE A 589 29.31 7.12 1.17
CA ILE A 589 29.12 5.87 0.43
C ILE A 589 30.52 5.34 0.13
N GLU A 590 30.82 4.13 0.56
CA GLU A 590 32.12 3.48 0.33
C GLU A 590 31.94 2.25 -0.57
N PRO A 591 32.80 2.08 -1.57
CA PRO A 591 32.83 0.85 -2.34
C PRO A 591 33.51 -0.24 -1.52
N LEU A 592 32.87 -1.39 -1.40
CA LEU A 592 33.39 -2.58 -0.75
C LEU A 592 33.58 -3.67 -1.78
N VAL A 593 34.82 -4.04 -2.05
CA VAL A 593 35.15 -5.24 -2.82
C VAL A 593 35.07 -6.46 -1.91
N GLU A 594 34.79 -7.64 -2.45
CA GLU A 594 34.83 -8.91 -1.71
C GLU A 594 36.07 -9.02 -0.78
N GLY A 595 35.83 -9.33 0.49
CA GLY A 595 36.84 -9.43 1.55
C GLY A 595 37.19 -8.12 2.25
N GLN A 596 36.76 -6.95 1.74
CA GLN A 596 37.01 -5.67 2.40
C GLN A 596 36.09 -5.45 3.61
N THR A 597 36.57 -4.65 4.55
CA THR A 597 35.89 -4.37 5.82
C THR A 597 35.48 -2.92 5.94
N LEU A 598 34.24 -2.68 6.35
CA LEU A 598 33.73 -1.40 6.83
C LEU A 598 33.68 -1.42 8.35
N VAL A 599 34.28 -0.41 9.00
CA VAL A 599 34.22 -0.24 10.46
C VAL A 599 33.23 0.87 10.80
N ILE A 600 32.28 0.53 11.66
CA ILE A 600 31.37 1.44 12.34
C ILE A 600 31.92 1.62 13.75
N GLU A 601 32.26 2.86 14.09
CA GLU A 601 32.89 3.21 15.37
C GLU A 601 31.85 3.45 16.47
N ASP A 602 30.68 4.00 16.10
CA ASP A 602 29.57 4.28 17.00
C ASP A 602 28.27 3.64 16.47
N LEU A 603 28.05 2.38 16.83
CA LEU A 603 26.90 1.58 16.42
C LEU A 603 25.57 2.15 16.96
N ALA A 604 25.59 2.82 18.11
CA ALA A 604 24.38 3.38 18.72
C ALA A 604 23.77 4.52 17.90
N THR A 605 24.60 5.25 17.14
CA THR A 605 24.14 6.38 16.29
C THR A 605 24.25 6.08 14.79
N ALA A 606 24.82 4.93 14.43
CA ALA A 606 25.07 4.57 13.05
C ALA A 606 23.79 4.21 12.28
N LYS A 607 23.67 4.69 11.06
CA LYS A 607 22.74 4.17 10.06
C LYS A 607 23.55 3.59 8.92
N VAL A 608 23.31 2.34 8.56
CA VAL A 608 24.04 1.64 7.51
C VAL A 608 23.06 0.99 6.55
N HIS A 609 23.34 1.12 5.26
CA HIS A 609 22.65 0.36 4.22
C HIS A 609 23.65 -0.10 3.17
N ILE A 610 23.47 -1.33 2.68
CA ILE A 610 24.41 -1.95 1.75
C ILE A 610 23.67 -2.32 0.47
N ILE A 611 24.12 -1.74 -0.65
CA ILE A 611 23.70 -2.11 -1.99
C ILE A 611 24.69 -3.16 -2.50
N ASP A 612 24.33 -4.43 -2.39
CA ASP A 612 25.14 -5.60 -2.75
C ASP A 612 24.56 -6.39 -3.94
N THR A 613 23.42 -5.97 -4.51
CA THR A 613 22.82 -6.60 -5.69
C THR A 613 22.39 -5.59 -6.75
N VAL A 614 22.28 -6.06 -7.99
CA VAL A 614 21.69 -5.28 -9.10
C VAL A 614 20.25 -4.85 -8.77
N GLU A 615 19.49 -5.69 -8.05
CA GLU A 615 18.13 -5.37 -7.61
C GLU A 615 18.10 -4.17 -6.66
N ARG A 616 18.95 -4.18 -5.62
CA ARG A 616 19.06 -3.05 -4.68
C ARG A 616 19.55 -1.77 -5.36
N ALA A 617 20.46 -1.88 -6.32
CA ALA A 617 20.92 -0.73 -7.10
C ALA A 617 19.80 -0.15 -7.98
N HIS A 618 18.97 -1.01 -8.58
CA HIS A 618 17.80 -0.60 -9.36
C HIS A 618 16.76 0.11 -8.48
N ALA A 619 16.49 -0.44 -7.30
CA ALA A 619 15.61 0.18 -6.31
C ALA A 619 16.12 1.55 -5.83
N TYR A 620 17.42 1.68 -5.58
CA TYR A 620 18.04 2.95 -5.19
C TYR A 620 17.90 4.04 -6.27
N LEU A 621 18.08 3.70 -7.55
CA LEU A 621 17.88 4.64 -8.65
C LEU A 621 16.41 5.07 -8.77
N LEU A 622 15.46 4.15 -8.57
CA LEU A 622 14.02 4.45 -8.56
C LEU A 622 13.61 5.30 -7.35
N ALA A 623 14.23 5.12 -6.19
CA ALA A 623 13.99 5.95 -5.00
C ALA A 623 14.43 7.40 -5.21
N LEU A 624 15.54 7.61 -5.94
CA LEU A 624 16.02 8.94 -6.29
C LEU A 624 15.20 9.62 -7.39
N ARG A 625 14.64 8.83 -8.31
CA ARG A 625 13.73 9.30 -9.35
C ARG A 625 12.79 8.19 -9.78
N ASP A 626 11.50 8.42 -9.58
CA ASP A 626 10.47 7.54 -10.12
C ASP A 626 10.40 7.66 -11.66
N ASP A 627 11.00 6.69 -12.36
CA ASP A 627 10.93 6.56 -13.81
C ASP A 627 10.10 5.31 -14.19
N PRO A 628 8.93 5.48 -14.85
CA PRO A 628 8.06 4.36 -15.20
C PRO A 628 8.71 3.39 -16.19
N THR A 629 9.61 3.87 -17.04
CA THR A 629 10.36 3.03 -18.00
C THR A 629 11.37 2.16 -17.27
N LEU A 630 12.09 2.73 -16.30
CA LEU A 630 13.04 1.96 -15.48
C LEU A 630 12.31 0.86 -14.69
N ARG A 631 11.09 1.14 -14.21
CA ARG A 631 10.22 0.16 -13.55
C ARG A 631 9.75 -0.94 -14.51
N GLU A 632 9.40 -0.61 -15.75
CA GLU A 632 9.07 -1.60 -16.80
C GLU A 632 10.23 -2.57 -17.05
N PHE A 633 11.47 -2.07 -16.98
CA PHE A 633 12.69 -2.86 -17.12
C PHE A 633 13.12 -3.61 -15.84
N SER A 634 12.30 -3.65 -14.78
CA SER A 634 12.61 -4.39 -13.55
C SER A 634 12.95 -5.87 -13.77
N PHE A 635 12.53 -6.47 -14.89
CA PHE A 635 12.90 -7.85 -15.25
C PHE A 635 14.42 -8.08 -15.35
N VAL A 636 15.22 -7.04 -15.59
CA VAL A 636 16.69 -7.17 -15.68
C VAL A 636 17.33 -7.60 -14.36
N THR A 637 16.71 -7.25 -13.22
CA THR A 637 17.18 -7.63 -11.88
C THR A 637 17.13 -9.14 -11.67
N ARG A 638 16.13 -9.80 -12.26
CA ARG A 638 15.91 -11.26 -12.21
C ARG A 638 16.38 -12.00 -13.46
N TRP A 639 17.10 -11.33 -14.37
CA TRP A 639 17.52 -11.92 -15.65
C TRP A 639 18.20 -13.30 -15.50
N HIS A 640 19.03 -13.42 -14.46
CA HIS A 640 19.76 -14.64 -14.13
C HIS A 640 18.87 -15.86 -13.78
N THR A 641 17.64 -15.66 -13.29
CA THR A 641 16.71 -16.75 -12.95
C THR A 641 15.77 -17.14 -14.09
N LEU A 642 15.68 -16.32 -15.14
CA LEU A 642 14.74 -16.54 -16.25
C LEU A 642 15.17 -17.73 -17.11
N ALA A 643 14.18 -18.50 -17.60
CA ALA A 643 14.42 -19.55 -18.59
C ALA A 643 14.81 -18.96 -19.95
N ASP A 644 15.57 -19.71 -20.77
CA ASP A 644 16.08 -19.20 -22.06
C ASP A 644 14.97 -18.73 -23.01
N ALA A 645 13.83 -19.41 -23.03
CA ALA A 645 12.67 -19.01 -23.84
C ALA A 645 12.11 -17.64 -23.41
N GLU A 646 11.95 -17.42 -22.11
CA GLU A 646 11.48 -16.16 -21.54
C GLU A 646 12.51 -15.03 -21.75
N ARG A 647 13.81 -15.31 -21.60
CA ARG A 647 14.89 -14.35 -21.92
C ARG A 647 14.81 -13.88 -23.37
N ARG A 648 14.58 -14.80 -24.32
CA ARG A 648 14.45 -14.46 -25.74
C ARG A 648 13.19 -13.64 -26.03
N GLU A 649 12.08 -13.97 -25.39
CA GLU A 649 10.83 -13.21 -25.53
C GLU A 649 10.99 -11.78 -25.00
N LEU A 650 11.51 -11.62 -23.78
CA LEU A 650 11.80 -10.31 -23.20
C LEU A 650 12.83 -9.55 -24.04
N TYR A 651 13.90 -10.21 -24.50
CA TYR A 651 14.87 -9.59 -25.39
C TYR A 651 14.21 -9.09 -26.68
N SER A 652 13.38 -9.92 -27.32
CA SER A 652 12.66 -9.54 -28.55
C SER A 652 11.73 -8.34 -28.35
N LYS A 653 11.16 -8.19 -27.15
CA LYS A 653 10.26 -7.07 -26.82
C LYS A 653 11.02 -5.80 -26.43
N PHE A 654 12.14 -5.93 -25.74
CA PHE A 654 12.85 -4.83 -25.07
C PHE A 654 14.23 -4.49 -25.65
N ALA A 655 14.60 -5.03 -26.81
CA ALA A 655 15.90 -4.81 -27.44
C ALA A 655 16.18 -3.31 -27.72
N CYS A 656 17.18 -2.77 -27.02
CA CYS A 656 17.67 -1.40 -27.10
C CYS A 656 19.13 -1.33 -26.61
N HIS A 657 19.79 -0.18 -26.76
CA HIS A 657 21.18 0.05 -26.36
C HIS A 657 21.42 -0.20 -24.87
N GLU A 658 20.49 0.24 -24.03
CA GLU A 658 20.47 0.04 -22.59
C GLU A 658 20.57 -1.44 -22.23
N LEU A 659 19.67 -2.25 -22.81
CA LEU A 659 19.64 -3.69 -22.59
C LEU A 659 20.86 -4.39 -23.20
N HIS A 660 21.33 -3.95 -24.37
CA HIS A 660 22.54 -4.52 -24.98
C HIS A 660 23.78 -4.30 -24.13
N LEU A 661 23.97 -3.10 -23.58
CA LEU A 661 25.05 -2.80 -22.65
C LEU A 661 24.93 -3.64 -21.38
N PHE A 662 23.71 -3.74 -20.82
CA PHE A 662 23.45 -4.56 -19.65
C PHE A 662 23.84 -6.02 -19.87
N LEU A 663 23.38 -6.63 -20.97
CA LEU A 663 23.70 -8.02 -21.30
C LEU A 663 25.19 -8.21 -21.61
N PHE A 664 25.85 -7.25 -22.25
CA PHE A 664 27.29 -7.32 -22.51
C PHE A 664 28.12 -7.48 -21.23
N HIS A 665 27.74 -6.75 -20.17
CA HIS A 665 28.44 -6.77 -18.87
C HIS A 665 27.95 -7.87 -17.94
N LYS A 666 26.64 -8.15 -17.92
CA LYS A 666 26.00 -9.04 -16.92
C LYS A 666 25.76 -10.48 -17.40
N ASP A 667 25.61 -10.70 -18.71
CA ASP A 667 25.40 -12.04 -19.29
C ASP A 667 26.12 -12.15 -20.64
N ARG A 668 27.44 -12.25 -20.56
CA ARG A 668 28.32 -12.29 -21.74
C ARG A 668 27.98 -13.46 -22.67
N ALA A 669 27.60 -14.59 -22.12
CA ALA A 669 27.27 -15.80 -22.87
C ALA A 669 26.02 -15.58 -23.74
N PHE A 670 24.94 -15.03 -23.19
CA PHE A 670 23.75 -14.68 -23.97
C PHE A 670 24.06 -13.58 -25.00
N PHE A 671 24.85 -12.57 -24.62
CA PHE A 671 25.25 -11.51 -25.53
C PHE A 671 25.97 -12.05 -26.77
N ASP A 672 27.02 -12.86 -26.60
CA ASP A 672 27.80 -13.39 -27.72
C ASP A 672 27.00 -14.38 -28.58
N ALA A 673 26.08 -15.16 -27.97
CA ALA A 673 25.26 -16.14 -28.68
C ALA A 673 24.08 -15.54 -29.46
N VAL A 674 23.40 -14.53 -28.90
CA VAL A 674 22.14 -13.98 -29.43
C VAL A 674 22.31 -12.55 -29.91
N VAL A 675 22.75 -11.65 -29.03
CA VAL A 675 22.76 -10.20 -29.29
C VAL A 675 23.77 -9.81 -30.36
N LYS A 676 25.01 -10.30 -30.26
CA LYS A 676 26.11 -9.96 -31.17
C LYS A 676 25.82 -10.34 -32.64
N PRO A 677 25.42 -11.59 -32.97
CA PRO A 677 25.10 -11.94 -34.35
C PRO A 677 23.85 -11.20 -34.84
N TYR A 678 22.86 -10.95 -33.98
CA TYR A 678 21.66 -10.19 -34.33
C TYR A 678 21.99 -8.72 -34.66
N LEU A 679 22.77 -8.05 -33.81
CA LEU A 679 23.17 -6.66 -33.96
C LEU A 679 24.08 -6.42 -35.18
N ALA A 680 24.84 -7.43 -35.61
CA ALA A 680 25.65 -7.36 -36.82
C ALA A 680 24.81 -7.07 -38.08
N HIS A 681 23.55 -7.53 -38.11
CA HIS A 681 22.61 -7.34 -39.23
C HIS A 681 21.87 -5.99 -39.19
N LYS A 682 22.05 -5.19 -38.13
CA LYS A 682 21.45 -3.86 -38.03
C LYS A 682 21.93 -2.95 -39.16
N ARG A 683 20.98 -2.37 -39.90
CA ARG A 683 21.25 -1.57 -41.11
C ARG A 683 22.07 -0.30 -40.83
N VAL A 684 21.67 0.46 -39.82
CA VAL A 684 22.35 1.71 -39.41
C VAL A 684 22.91 1.49 -38.01
N LYS A 685 24.24 1.48 -37.90
CA LYS A 685 24.96 1.28 -36.64
C LYS A 685 25.38 2.63 -36.05
N THR A 686 25.23 2.74 -34.74
CA THR A 686 25.60 3.88 -33.91
C THR A 686 26.91 3.62 -33.17
N PHE A 687 27.34 4.58 -32.33
CA PHE A 687 28.53 4.40 -31.49
C PHE A 687 28.45 3.15 -30.61
N ILE A 688 27.35 2.98 -29.86
CA ILE A 688 27.15 1.83 -28.98
C ILE A 688 27.21 0.52 -29.75
N ASP A 689 26.60 0.48 -30.94
CA ASP A 689 26.63 -0.72 -31.79
C ASP A 689 28.07 -1.06 -32.22
N HIS A 690 28.87 -0.07 -32.63
CA HIS A 690 30.28 -0.27 -32.98
C HIS A 690 31.12 -0.71 -31.78
N TRP A 691 30.87 -0.13 -30.60
CA TRP A 691 31.58 -0.48 -29.37
C TRP A 691 31.29 -1.92 -28.93
N LEU A 692 30.03 -2.34 -29.00
CA LEU A 692 29.55 -3.68 -28.65
C LEU A 692 30.07 -4.76 -29.62
N LEU A 693 30.14 -4.43 -30.91
CA LEU A 693 30.65 -5.34 -31.95
C LEU A 693 32.18 -5.45 -31.96
N GLY A 694 32.89 -4.57 -31.23
CA GLY A 694 34.35 -4.51 -31.25
C GLY A 694 34.89 -3.99 -32.59
N ALA A 695 34.17 -3.07 -33.22
CA ALA A 695 34.64 -2.38 -34.42
C ALA A 695 35.72 -1.35 -34.09
N ASP A 696 36.41 -0.83 -35.11
CA ASP A 696 37.37 0.26 -34.95
C ASP A 696 36.65 1.56 -34.50
N LEU A 697 37.06 2.10 -33.35
CA LEU A 697 36.49 3.30 -32.75
C LEU A 697 37.29 4.57 -33.04
N ALA A 698 38.44 4.47 -33.72
CA ALA A 698 39.26 5.64 -34.07
C ALA A 698 38.49 6.78 -34.77
N PRO A 699 37.49 6.53 -35.65
CA PRO A 699 36.70 7.60 -36.27
C PRO A 699 35.94 8.48 -35.28
N TYR A 700 35.65 7.99 -34.07
CA TYR A 700 34.95 8.77 -33.04
C TYR A 700 35.85 9.77 -32.29
N LEU A 701 37.17 9.73 -32.53
CA LEU A 701 38.11 10.76 -32.06
C LEU A 701 38.05 12.05 -32.91
N GLU A 702 37.43 12.00 -34.09
CA GLU A 702 37.22 13.20 -34.91
C GLU A 702 36.36 14.22 -34.13
N PRO A 703 36.76 15.50 -34.04
CA PRO A 703 36.05 16.50 -33.25
C PRO A 703 34.54 16.62 -33.56
N SER A 704 34.16 16.43 -34.83
CA SER A 704 32.76 16.50 -35.28
C SER A 704 31.89 15.35 -34.78
N ARG A 705 32.48 14.18 -34.50
CA ARG A 705 31.80 13.01 -33.93
C ARG A 705 31.93 12.97 -32.41
N LEU A 706 33.11 13.31 -31.90
CA LEU A 706 33.39 13.34 -30.46
C LEU A 706 32.44 14.29 -29.71
N VAL A 707 32.19 15.49 -30.25
CA VAL A 707 31.26 16.47 -29.63
C VAL A 707 29.80 16.00 -29.64
N ARG A 708 29.45 15.00 -30.46
CA ARG A 708 28.09 14.43 -30.48
C ARG A 708 27.89 13.31 -29.45
N LEU A 709 28.99 12.75 -28.93
CA LEU A 709 28.91 11.68 -27.93
C LEU A 709 28.38 12.23 -26.61
N ASN A 710 27.51 11.47 -25.98
CA ASN A 710 27.08 11.77 -24.61
C ASN A 710 28.13 11.28 -23.59
N ALA A 711 27.90 11.56 -22.29
CA ALA A 711 28.86 11.20 -21.25
C ALA A 711 29.10 9.68 -21.11
N VAL A 712 28.07 8.84 -21.30
CA VAL A 712 28.21 7.37 -21.30
C VAL A 712 29.11 6.93 -22.45
N GLU A 713 28.81 7.41 -23.66
CA GLU A 713 29.54 7.05 -24.88
C GLU A 713 31.00 7.49 -24.79
N THR A 714 31.26 8.68 -24.22
CA THR A 714 32.61 9.20 -23.98
C THR A 714 33.37 8.35 -22.95
N ALA A 715 32.72 7.94 -21.87
CA ALA A 715 33.32 7.06 -20.87
C ALA A 715 33.64 5.67 -21.44
N LEU A 716 32.76 5.09 -22.25
CA LEU A 716 32.97 3.81 -22.94
C LEU A 716 34.08 3.89 -24.00
N LEU A 717 34.21 5.04 -24.69
CA LEU A 717 35.31 5.29 -25.62
C LEU A 717 36.65 5.34 -24.85
N ALA A 718 36.69 6.02 -23.71
CA ALA A 718 37.87 6.09 -22.84
C ALA A 718 38.27 4.72 -22.26
N GLN A 719 37.29 3.83 -21.99
CA GLN A 719 37.54 2.46 -21.55
C GLN A 719 38.21 1.60 -22.62
N ARG A 720 37.87 1.79 -23.91
CA ARG A 720 38.34 0.92 -24.99
C ARG A 720 39.67 1.36 -25.60
N LEU A 721 39.86 2.66 -25.77
CA LEU A 721 41.08 3.22 -26.34
C LEU A 721 42.06 3.52 -25.20
N GLU A 722 42.80 2.50 -24.79
CA GLU A 722 43.76 2.50 -23.66
C GLU A 722 44.84 3.61 -23.72
N ALA A 723 44.95 4.35 -24.83
CA ALA A 723 46.08 5.22 -25.14
C ALA A 723 45.88 6.74 -24.92
N GLU A 724 44.72 7.22 -24.42
CA GLU A 724 44.54 8.66 -24.20
C GLU A 724 43.87 9.03 -22.86
N ASP A 725 44.69 9.32 -21.84
CA ASP A 725 44.27 10.01 -20.59
C ASP A 725 43.48 11.31 -20.85
N ARG A 726 43.58 11.84 -22.07
CA ARG A 726 42.86 13.03 -22.55
C ARG A 726 41.35 12.86 -22.53
N LEU A 727 40.81 11.69 -22.86
CA LEU A 727 39.36 11.47 -22.87
C LEU A 727 38.78 11.47 -21.45
N ALA A 728 39.46 10.78 -20.52
CA ALA A 728 39.10 10.82 -19.10
C ALA A 728 39.25 12.24 -18.52
N ARG A 729 40.25 13.00 -18.98
CA ARG A 729 40.46 14.40 -18.61
C ARG A 729 39.34 15.32 -19.10
N ILE A 730 38.78 15.12 -20.30
CA ILE A 730 37.63 15.92 -20.78
C ILE A 730 36.46 15.80 -19.80
N LEU A 731 36.08 14.58 -19.40
CA LEU A 731 35.02 14.37 -18.42
C LEU A 731 35.42 14.91 -17.04
N GLY A 732 36.69 14.74 -16.64
CA GLY A 732 37.23 15.31 -15.40
C GLY A 732 37.10 16.83 -15.32
N ASP A 733 37.50 17.55 -16.38
CA ASP A 733 37.45 19.00 -16.48
C ASP A 733 36.01 19.50 -16.51
N GLN A 734 35.11 18.83 -17.25
CA GLN A 734 33.67 19.14 -17.27
C GLN A 734 33.03 18.98 -15.89
N VAL A 735 33.38 17.92 -15.16
CA VAL A 735 32.87 17.70 -13.79
C VAL A 735 33.48 18.69 -12.79
N ALA A 736 34.75 19.08 -12.96
CA ALA A 736 35.40 20.07 -12.11
C ALA A 736 34.80 21.48 -12.25
N MET A 737 34.17 21.78 -13.40
CA MET A 737 33.45 23.03 -13.63
C MET A 737 32.05 23.05 -13.00
N LEU A 738 31.52 21.91 -12.55
CA LEU A 738 30.21 21.86 -11.88
C LEU A 738 30.32 22.49 -10.48
N PRO A 739 29.39 23.37 -10.09
CA PRO A 739 29.37 23.91 -8.74
C PRO A 739 29.15 22.78 -7.72
N PRO A 740 29.87 22.77 -6.58
CA PRO A 740 29.59 21.82 -5.50
C PRO A 740 28.16 21.99 -4.99
N ASP A 741 27.45 20.88 -4.81
CA ASP A 741 26.09 20.83 -4.27
C ASP A 741 26.02 19.86 -3.07
N PRO A 742 26.40 20.33 -1.86
CA PRO A 742 26.40 19.51 -0.65
C PRO A 742 25.02 18.98 -0.28
N ALA A 743 23.96 19.73 -0.58
CA ALA A 743 22.59 19.33 -0.29
C ALA A 743 22.19 18.12 -1.15
N ARG A 744 22.51 18.15 -2.45
CA ARG A 744 22.31 17.00 -3.34
C ARG A 744 23.15 15.81 -2.90
N ASP A 745 24.42 15.99 -2.57
CA ASP A 745 25.30 14.91 -2.10
C ASP A 745 24.72 14.23 -0.84
N THR A 746 24.20 15.02 0.10
CA THR A 746 23.57 14.53 1.32
C THR A 746 22.28 13.77 1.02
N HIS A 747 21.44 14.29 0.12
CA HIS A 747 20.22 13.62 -0.33
C HIS A 747 20.49 12.25 -0.96
N LEU A 748 21.58 12.10 -1.73
CA LEU A 748 21.96 10.79 -2.29
C LEU A 748 22.24 9.76 -1.18
N ILE A 749 22.98 10.17 -0.15
CA ILE A 749 23.32 9.29 0.97
C ILE A 749 22.09 8.98 1.82
N ASP A 750 21.27 10.01 2.11
CA ASP A 750 20.05 9.85 2.91
C ASP A 750 19.00 8.98 2.20
N ALA A 751 18.89 9.07 0.87
CA ALA A 751 18.04 8.16 0.08
C ALA A 751 18.56 6.71 0.12
N LEU A 752 19.88 6.51 0.05
CA LEU A 752 20.49 5.17 0.16
C LEU A 752 20.26 4.58 1.55
N ILE A 753 20.47 5.38 2.61
CA ILE A 753 20.26 4.95 3.99
C ILE A 753 18.78 4.73 4.26
N GLY A 754 17.88 5.58 3.74
CA GLY A 754 16.43 5.42 3.86
C GLY A 754 15.93 4.07 3.34
N ALA A 755 16.55 3.55 2.27
CA ALA A 755 16.24 2.23 1.73
C ALA A 755 16.44 1.07 2.72
N SER A 756 17.30 1.21 3.74
CA SER A 756 17.44 0.20 4.82
C SER A 756 16.15 -0.06 5.57
N THR A 757 15.25 0.92 5.67
CA THR A 757 14.02 0.76 6.45
C THR A 757 13.18 -0.40 5.96
N LEU A 758 13.06 -0.61 4.64
CA LEU A 758 12.26 -1.70 4.07
C LEU A 758 13.04 -3.01 3.89
N ASP A 759 14.37 -2.98 3.98
CA ASP A 759 15.29 -4.08 3.66
C ASP A 759 16.01 -4.68 4.88
N GLY A 760 15.47 -4.43 6.09
CA GLY A 760 16.07 -4.73 7.39
C GLY A 760 16.92 -6.01 7.43
N ASP A 761 18.20 -5.85 7.75
CA ASP A 761 19.11 -6.93 8.11
C ASP A 761 19.00 -7.11 9.63
N ASP A 762 18.26 -8.14 10.07
CA ASP A 762 17.92 -8.38 11.47
C ASP A 762 19.17 -8.36 12.38
N ASP A 763 20.30 -8.86 11.89
CA ASP A 763 21.57 -8.91 12.63
C ASP A 763 22.15 -7.51 12.95
N PHE A 764 22.00 -6.54 12.05
CA PHE A 764 22.43 -5.15 12.31
C PHE A 764 21.48 -4.45 13.27
N ALA A 765 20.17 -4.64 13.08
CA ALA A 765 19.14 -4.03 13.92
C ALA A 765 19.23 -4.51 15.37
N ASP A 766 19.42 -5.81 15.59
CA ASP A 766 19.58 -6.40 16.92
C ASP A 766 20.84 -5.87 17.61
N ALA A 767 21.99 -5.88 16.92
CA ALA A 767 23.25 -5.37 17.47
C ALA A 767 23.18 -3.88 17.81
N GLN A 768 22.51 -3.09 16.96
CA GLN A 768 22.26 -1.68 17.21
C GLN A 768 21.36 -1.45 18.44
N SER A 769 20.29 -2.23 18.56
CA SER A 769 19.38 -2.16 19.71
C SER A 769 20.12 -2.46 21.01
N GLU A 770 20.95 -3.51 21.04
CA GLU A 770 21.78 -3.84 22.21
C GLU A 770 22.78 -2.73 22.56
N ALA A 771 23.46 -2.15 21.57
CA ALA A 771 24.38 -1.04 21.78
C ALA A 771 23.67 0.22 22.30
N PHE A 772 22.48 0.51 21.76
CA PHE A 772 21.65 1.63 22.21
C PHE A 772 21.15 1.42 23.64
N GLU A 773 20.64 0.23 23.99
CA GLU A 773 20.23 -0.09 25.37
C GLU A 773 21.40 0.05 26.35
N HIS A 774 22.60 -0.38 25.96
CA HIS A 774 23.79 -0.24 26.80
C HIS A 774 24.16 1.23 27.02
N ALA A 775 24.09 2.05 25.96
CA ALA A 775 24.31 3.50 26.04
C ALA A 775 23.25 4.19 26.91
N GLU A 776 21.98 3.80 26.77
CA GLU A 776 20.86 4.32 27.55
C GLU A 776 21.02 3.99 29.04
N ARG A 777 21.27 2.73 29.40
CA ARG A 777 21.52 2.31 30.80
C ARG A 777 22.68 3.09 31.40
N SER A 778 23.78 3.24 30.66
CA SER A 778 24.92 4.05 31.09
C SER A 778 24.56 5.52 31.30
N ALA A 779 23.71 6.08 30.44
CA ALA A 779 23.24 7.46 30.53
C ALA A 779 22.28 7.68 31.72
N VAL A 780 21.45 6.68 32.05
CA VAL A 780 20.53 6.66 33.20
C VAL A 780 21.28 6.47 34.52
N ASP A 781 22.28 5.60 34.57
CA ASP A 781 23.15 5.42 35.74
C ASP A 781 23.92 6.70 36.08
N ARG A 782 24.39 7.43 35.07
CA ARG A 782 25.02 8.75 35.26
C ARG A 782 24.04 9.80 35.80
N ILE A 783 22.75 9.73 35.45
CA ILE A 783 21.72 10.62 36.02
C ILE A 783 21.55 10.34 37.50
N SER A 784 21.31 9.08 37.87
CA SER A 784 21.07 8.67 39.25
C SER A 784 22.29 8.87 40.16
N SER A 785 23.50 8.79 39.60
CA SER A 785 24.76 9.13 40.30
C SER A 785 24.92 10.62 40.61
N ARG A 786 24.35 11.50 39.77
CA ARG A 786 24.51 12.96 39.89
C ARG A 786 23.50 13.57 40.87
N ASP A 787 22.28 13.01 40.96
CA ASP A 787 21.30 13.37 41.99
C ASP A 787 21.75 12.95 43.41
N GLY A 788 22.52 11.86 43.54
CA GLY A 788 23.09 11.44 44.83
C GLY A 788 24.13 12.40 45.44
N LEU A 789 24.70 13.32 44.66
CA LEU A 789 25.72 14.28 45.11
C LEU A 789 25.15 15.63 45.58
N MET A 790 23.85 15.89 45.39
CA MET A 790 23.18 17.10 45.92
C MET A 790 22.54 16.91 47.31
N GLN A 791 22.53 15.70 47.88
CA GLN A 791 22.15 15.45 49.28
C GLN A 791 23.35 15.01 50.13
N ALA A 792 24.25 15.96 50.42
CA ALA A 792 25.25 15.79 51.48
C ALA A 792 25.29 17.03 52.37
N MET A 793 24.36 17.12 53.32
CA MET A 793 24.54 17.92 54.54
C MET A 793 25.25 17.06 55.60
N PRO A 794 26.15 17.63 56.42
CA PRO A 794 26.90 16.85 57.42
C PRO A 794 25.99 16.50 58.62
N PRO A 795 26.11 15.30 59.22
CA PRO A 795 25.31 14.93 60.37
C PRO A 795 25.91 15.48 61.68
N PRO A 796 25.10 15.73 62.73
CA PRO A 796 25.60 16.08 64.05
C PRO A 796 26.01 14.84 64.86
N MET A 797 26.92 15.06 65.80
CA MET A 797 27.48 14.08 66.74
C MET A 797 26.43 13.36 67.60
N ALA A 798 26.53 12.03 67.69
CA ALA A 798 26.26 11.23 68.89
C ALA A 798 26.94 9.85 68.79
N ALA A 799 27.47 9.37 69.91
CA ALA A 799 28.30 8.16 70.04
C ALA A 799 27.45 6.90 70.40
N PRO A 800 28.09 5.72 70.59
CA PRO A 800 28.00 4.53 69.75
C PRO A 800 26.95 3.51 70.23
N PRO A 801 26.66 2.42 69.49
CA PRO A 801 27.13 1.14 70.00
C PRO A 801 27.44 0.03 68.95
N VAL A 802 28.28 -0.92 69.41
CA VAL A 802 28.48 -2.34 69.07
C VAL A 802 28.92 -2.80 67.66
N LEU A 803 30.06 -3.48 67.64
CA LEU A 803 30.49 -4.45 66.63
C LEU A 803 29.43 -5.55 66.42
N ALA A 804 29.09 -5.81 65.16
CA ALA A 804 28.62 -7.12 64.70
C ALA A 804 29.28 -7.48 63.37
N ALA A 805 29.96 -8.62 63.35
CA ALA A 805 30.60 -9.24 62.21
C ALA A 805 29.59 -9.66 61.12
N PRO A 806 30.02 -9.80 59.85
CA PRO A 806 29.12 -10.08 58.73
C PRO A 806 28.57 -11.50 58.80
N ARG A 807 27.24 -11.63 58.79
CA ARG A 807 26.56 -12.88 58.47
C ARG A 807 26.46 -13.00 56.94
N SER A 808 27.14 -14.01 56.42
CA SER A 808 26.99 -14.55 55.07
C SER A 808 25.53 -14.82 54.74
N ALA A 809 25.03 -14.20 53.67
CA ALA A 809 23.78 -14.59 53.03
C ALA A 809 23.98 -15.89 52.22
N PRO A 810 23.01 -16.81 52.23
CA PRO A 810 23.07 -18.06 51.47
C PRO A 810 22.90 -17.80 49.96
N PRO A 811 23.43 -18.70 49.10
CA PRO A 811 23.28 -18.57 47.66
C PRO A 811 21.81 -18.64 47.25
N ARG A 812 21.38 -17.69 46.40
CA ARG A 812 20.10 -17.78 45.69
C ARG A 812 20.13 -19.06 44.82
N PRO A 813 19.02 -19.82 44.77
CA PRO A 813 18.92 -20.96 43.85
C PRO A 813 19.02 -20.46 42.40
N GLN A 814 19.83 -21.15 41.61
CA GLN A 814 19.91 -20.98 40.16
C GLN A 814 18.51 -21.17 39.56
N ALA A 815 18.04 -20.17 38.82
CA ALA A 815 16.90 -20.33 37.93
C ALA A 815 17.28 -21.35 36.84
N PRO A 816 16.38 -22.29 36.46
CA PRO A 816 16.66 -23.26 35.43
C PRO A 816 16.84 -22.56 34.07
N ALA A 817 17.76 -23.10 33.27
CA ALA A 817 18.05 -22.69 31.91
C ALA A 817 16.76 -22.56 31.05
N PRO A 818 16.71 -21.61 30.10
CA PRO A 818 15.58 -21.48 29.19
C PRO A 818 15.41 -22.78 28.40
N ALA A 819 14.21 -23.35 28.47
CA ALA A 819 13.81 -24.48 27.68
C ALA A 819 14.02 -24.16 26.19
N ARG A 820 14.85 -24.97 25.53
CA ARG A 820 14.95 -25.07 24.07
C ARG A 820 13.54 -25.03 23.47
N LYS A 821 13.21 -23.97 22.74
CA LYS A 821 12.06 -23.94 21.83
C LYS A 821 12.22 -25.10 20.85
N LEU A 822 11.42 -26.14 21.03
CA LEU A 822 11.18 -27.12 19.98
C LEU A 822 10.43 -26.39 18.88
N ALA A 823 11.16 -26.02 17.82
CA ALA A 823 10.56 -25.70 16.55
C ALA A 823 9.74 -26.93 16.11
N ALA A 824 8.41 -26.80 16.14
CA ALA A 824 7.53 -27.73 15.45
C ALA A 824 7.80 -27.54 13.94
N THR A 825 8.67 -28.40 13.41
CA THR A 825 8.90 -28.52 11.98
C THR A 825 7.60 -29.00 11.34
N VAL A 826 6.77 -28.06 10.88
CA VAL A 826 5.70 -28.36 9.94
C VAL A 826 6.40 -28.83 8.67
N LYS A 827 6.38 -30.15 8.45
CA LYS A 827 6.80 -30.75 7.19
C LYS A 827 5.92 -30.16 6.09
N LYS A 828 6.47 -29.21 5.34
CA LYS A 828 6.01 -28.77 4.03
C LYS A 828 5.99 -30.02 3.14
N LYS A 829 4.83 -30.68 3.04
CA LYS A 829 4.56 -31.62 1.96
C LYS A 829 4.35 -30.74 0.73
N GLU A 830 5.34 -30.69 -0.14
CA GLU A 830 5.15 -30.28 -1.53
C GLU A 830 4.12 -31.23 -2.16
N GLN A 831 2.85 -30.83 -2.10
CA GLN A 831 1.87 -31.33 -3.05
C GLN A 831 2.00 -30.47 -4.30
N LYS A 832 2.77 -30.97 -5.27
CA LYS A 832 2.57 -30.61 -6.67
C LYS A 832 1.10 -30.85 -7.00
N ALA A 833 0.38 -29.78 -7.31
CA ALA A 833 -0.93 -29.86 -7.92
C ALA A 833 -0.74 -30.29 -9.39
N ASP A 834 -0.57 -31.60 -9.61
CA ASP A 834 -0.91 -32.20 -10.89
C ASP A 834 -2.45 -32.21 -10.95
N TYR A 835 -3.03 -31.16 -11.55
CA TYR A 835 -4.40 -31.20 -12.04
C TYR A 835 -4.44 -32.11 -13.29
N ALA A 836 -4.42 -33.42 -13.03
CA ALA A 836 -4.81 -34.42 -14.01
C ALA A 836 -6.33 -34.39 -14.14
N ALA A 837 -6.80 -34.19 -15.37
CA ALA A 837 -8.17 -34.37 -15.79
C ALA A 837 -8.67 -35.77 -15.40
N GLU A 838 -9.77 -35.84 -14.64
CA GLU A 838 -10.92 -36.74 -14.85
C GLU A 838 -11.88 -36.74 -13.64
N GLY A 839 -13.13 -36.32 -13.87
CA GLY A 839 -14.28 -37.05 -13.35
C GLY A 839 -14.74 -36.90 -11.90
N SER A 840 -14.59 -35.74 -11.24
CA SER A 840 -15.38 -35.43 -10.02
C SER A 840 -16.26 -34.19 -10.24
N PRO A 841 -17.55 -34.20 -9.85
CA PRO A 841 -18.40 -33.03 -9.98
C PRO A 841 -17.85 -31.90 -9.10
N PRO A 842 -17.82 -30.64 -9.57
CA PRO A 842 -17.33 -29.52 -8.78
C PRO A 842 -18.16 -29.40 -7.49
N ASP A 843 -17.48 -29.17 -6.37
CA ASP A 843 -18.13 -28.79 -5.11
C ASP A 843 -19.11 -27.64 -5.40
N MET A 844 -20.37 -27.78 -4.94
CA MET A 844 -21.42 -26.77 -5.12
C MET A 844 -21.03 -25.38 -4.56
N ASP A 845 -19.94 -25.32 -3.79
CA ASP A 845 -19.45 -24.13 -3.11
C ASP A 845 -18.45 -23.30 -3.95
N ASP A 846 -17.80 -23.86 -4.99
CA ASP A 846 -16.73 -23.20 -5.76
C ASP A 846 -17.16 -22.64 -7.14
N GLU A 847 -18.02 -21.63 -7.10
CA GLU A 847 -18.56 -20.99 -8.31
C GLU A 847 -17.55 -20.12 -9.06
N LEU A 848 -16.66 -19.44 -8.33
CA LEU A 848 -15.59 -18.63 -8.94
C LEU A 848 -14.63 -19.51 -9.75
N GLY A 849 -14.23 -20.67 -9.20
CA GLY A 849 -13.45 -21.67 -9.92
C GLY A 849 -14.19 -22.21 -11.15
N GLY A 850 -15.47 -22.60 -11.00
CA GLY A 850 -16.27 -23.10 -12.12
C GLY A 850 -16.54 -22.07 -13.22
N ASP A 851 -16.68 -20.79 -12.87
CA ASP A 851 -16.79 -19.68 -13.82
C ASP A 851 -15.46 -19.40 -14.53
N ALA A 852 -14.33 -19.40 -13.81
CA ALA A 852 -12.99 -19.30 -14.40
C ALA A 852 -12.72 -20.43 -15.41
N MET A 853 -13.13 -21.67 -15.12
CA MET A 853 -13.02 -22.80 -16.04
C MET A 853 -13.86 -22.62 -17.30
N ARG A 854 -15.14 -22.25 -17.17
CA ARG A 854 -16.05 -22.03 -18.33
C ARG A 854 -15.56 -20.93 -19.26
N ARG A 855 -14.82 -19.95 -18.74
CA ARG A 855 -14.19 -18.92 -19.59
C ARG A 855 -13.19 -19.49 -20.57
N ALA A 856 -12.53 -20.63 -20.33
CA ALA A 856 -11.50 -21.14 -21.24
C ALA A 856 -12.08 -21.59 -22.60
N ASP A 857 -13.31 -22.09 -22.62
CA ASP A 857 -13.82 -22.90 -23.74
C ASP A 857 -14.49 -22.09 -24.86
N GLU A 858 -14.93 -20.85 -24.61
CA GLU A 858 -15.66 -20.08 -25.62
C GLU A 858 -14.78 -19.15 -26.45
N ALA A 859 -14.93 -19.22 -27.77
CA ALA A 859 -14.27 -18.30 -28.70
C ALA A 859 -14.89 -16.88 -28.61
N PRO A 860 -14.09 -15.80 -28.61
CA PRO A 860 -14.59 -14.43 -28.53
C PRO A 860 -15.40 -14.02 -29.77
N HIS A 861 -16.15 -12.91 -29.66
CA HIS A 861 -16.81 -12.30 -30.81
C HIS A 861 -15.80 -11.74 -31.83
N TYR A 862 -16.25 -11.50 -33.06
CA TYR A 862 -15.41 -10.93 -34.13
C TYR A 862 -14.85 -9.55 -33.73
N ARG A 863 -13.54 -9.37 -33.96
CA ARG A 863 -12.81 -8.10 -33.74
C ARG A 863 -12.50 -7.43 -35.09
N SER A 864 -12.75 -6.13 -35.18
CA SER A 864 -12.29 -5.32 -36.31
C SER A 864 -10.76 -5.14 -36.26
N ALA A 865 -10.09 -5.11 -37.42
CA ALA A 865 -8.63 -4.93 -37.50
C ALA A 865 -8.15 -3.63 -36.81
N ASP A 866 -6.97 -3.69 -36.19
CA ASP A 866 -6.33 -2.53 -35.57
C ASP A 866 -5.92 -1.47 -36.60
N LYS A 867 -5.82 -0.22 -36.14
CA LYS A 867 -5.40 0.92 -36.96
C LYS A 867 -3.93 0.78 -37.36
N THR A 868 -3.61 1.21 -38.58
CA THR A 868 -2.23 1.23 -39.10
C THR A 868 -1.30 2.06 -38.22
N GLN A 869 -0.10 1.54 -37.96
CA GLN A 869 0.92 2.18 -37.12
C GLN A 869 2.17 2.58 -37.95
N GLU A 870 2.83 3.68 -37.58
CA GLU A 870 4.18 4.02 -38.05
C GLU A 870 5.25 3.43 -37.13
N TRP A 871 6.28 2.80 -37.68
CA TRP A 871 7.35 2.14 -36.92
C TRP A 871 8.71 2.86 -37.05
N ALA A 872 9.54 2.80 -36.00
CA ALA A 872 10.93 3.26 -35.99
C ALA A 872 11.86 2.26 -35.30
N GLU A 873 13.17 2.35 -35.55
CA GLU A 873 14.20 1.50 -34.93
C GLU A 873 14.48 1.93 -33.49
N ASN A 874 14.55 0.99 -32.55
CA ASN A 874 15.07 1.19 -31.20
C ASN A 874 16.61 1.22 -31.24
N ASN A 875 17.18 2.40 -30.95
CA ASN A 875 18.56 2.56 -30.52
C ASN A 875 18.52 2.65 -28.98
N TRP A 876 18.63 3.86 -28.43
CA TRP A 876 18.13 4.18 -27.10
C TRP A 876 16.60 4.03 -27.06
N TRP A 877 16.06 3.53 -25.95
CA TRP A 877 14.66 3.10 -25.84
C TRP A 877 13.66 4.20 -26.20
N HIS A 878 12.84 3.94 -27.23
CA HIS A 878 11.80 4.86 -27.72
C HIS A 878 12.26 6.30 -28.02
N LEU A 879 13.54 6.48 -28.35
CA LEU A 879 14.08 7.76 -28.79
C LEU A 879 14.24 7.81 -30.32
N THR A 880 13.99 8.99 -30.90
CA THR A 880 14.30 9.24 -32.31
C THR A 880 15.76 9.68 -32.50
N PRO A 881 16.36 9.52 -33.68
CA PRO A 881 17.72 9.98 -33.95
C PRO A 881 17.98 11.46 -33.62
N SER A 882 16.94 12.31 -33.68
CA SER A 882 17.02 13.74 -33.31
C SER A 882 17.12 13.98 -31.80
N GLN A 883 16.73 13.01 -30.97
CA GLN A 883 16.82 13.06 -29.51
C GLN A 883 18.13 12.46 -28.98
N MET A 884 18.85 11.71 -29.82
CA MET A 884 20.14 11.09 -29.51
C MET A 884 21.28 12.10 -29.69
N ILE A 885 21.34 13.07 -28.79
CA ILE A 885 22.33 14.15 -28.80
C ILE A 885 23.26 14.05 -27.58
N ALA A 886 24.38 14.77 -27.59
CA ALA A 886 25.34 14.79 -26.47
C ALA A 886 24.70 15.15 -25.12
N ALA A 887 23.64 15.98 -25.13
CA ALA A 887 22.89 16.36 -23.95
C ALA A 887 21.94 15.28 -23.41
N LEU A 888 21.80 14.13 -24.08
CA LEU A 888 21.01 13.00 -23.59
C LEU A 888 21.54 12.53 -22.24
N VAL A 889 22.87 12.44 -22.07
CA VAL A 889 23.49 12.13 -20.78
C VAL A 889 24.63 13.12 -20.52
N THR A 890 24.47 13.92 -19.47
CA THR A 890 25.41 14.97 -19.10
C THR A 890 26.57 14.43 -18.24
N PRO A 891 27.78 15.04 -18.32
CA PRO A 891 28.91 14.65 -17.48
C PRO A 891 28.59 14.75 -15.98
N ASN A 892 28.95 13.72 -15.22
CA ASN A 892 28.84 13.68 -13.77
C ASN A 892 30.00 12.86 -13.16
N ARG A 893 30.08 12.81 -11.82
CA ARG A 893 31.17 12.08 -11.14
C ARG A 893 31.17 10.57 -11.46
N TYR A 894 30.02 9.94 -11.67
CA TYR A 894 29.95 8.52 -12.02
C TYR A 894 30.61 8.23 -13.37
N TRP A 895 30.28 8.99 -14.42
CA TRP A 895 30.86 8.81 -15.75
C TRP A 895 32.34 9.17 -15.79
N ARG A 896 32.78 10.16 -15.00
CA ARG A 896 34.20 10.44 -14.79
C ARG A 896 34.91 9.25 -14.14
N ASP A 897 34.36 8.71 -13.06
CA ASP A 897 34.93 7.56 -12.34
C ASP A 897 35.04 6.35 -13.29
N LEU A 898 34.00 6.10 -14.09
CA LEU A 898 34.03 5.06 -15.12
C LEU A 898 35.10 5.34 -16.16
N ALA A 899 35.23 6.56 -16.68
CA ALA A 899 36.25 6.89 -17.67
C ALA A 899 37.68 6.78 -17.15
N MET A 900 37.88 6.93 -15.83
CA MET A 900 39.18 6.78 -15.15
C MET A 900 39.48 5.34 -14.71
N HIS A 901 38.47 4.49 -14.60
CA HIS A 901 38.63 3.09 -14.21
C HIS A 901 39.52 2.33 -15.21
N ARG A 902 40.34 1.38 -14.76
CA ARG A 902 41.24 0.62 -15.65
C ARG A 902 41.28 -0.86 -15.34
N THR A 903 41.34 -1.22 -14.06
CA THR A 903 41.52 -2.61 -13.62
C THR A 903 40.69 -2.86 -12.36
N GLY A 904 40.31 -4.12 -12.14
CA GLY A 904 39.47 -4.52 -11.01
C GLY A 904 37.98 -4.25 -11.23
N HIS A 905 37.20 -4.43 -10.17
CA HIS A 905 35.75 -4.23 -10.19
C HIS A 905 35.39 -2.74 -10.16
N PHE A 906 34.46 -2.32 -11.00
CA PHE A 906 33.97 -0.96 -11.04
C PHE A 906 32.84 -0.75 -10.03
N LEU A 907 33.16 -0.10 -8.91
CA LEU A 907 32.21 0.34 -7.90
C LEU A 907 32.40 1.84 -7.68
N SER A 908 31.40 2.66 -8.05
CA SER A 908 31.45 4.10 -7.85
C SER A 908 30.46 4.53 -6.76
N PRO A 909 30.92 5.25 -5.71
CA PRO A 909 30.04 5.94 -4.76
C PRO A 909 29.07 6.94 -5.39
N SER A 910 29.35 7.35 -6.63
CA SER A 910 28.58 8.33 -7.37
C SER A 910 27.37 7.74 -8.10
N LEU A 911 27.02 6.46 -7.90
CA LEU A 911 25.92 5.77 -8.60
C LEU A 911 24.61 6.59 -8.61
N GLY A 912 24.26 7.22 -7.49
CA GLY A 912 23.02 8.00 -7.38
C GLY A 912 22.94 9.25 -8.28
N LEU A 913 24.06 9.67 -8.88
CA LEU A 913 24.05 10.75 -9.87
C LEU A 913 23.52 10.32 -11.25
N ALA A 914 23.48 9.01 -11.53
CA ALA A 914 23.05 8.45 -12.81
C ALA A 914 21.52 8.34 -12.93
N THR A 915 20.81 9.44 -12.67
CA THR A 915 19.34 9.47 -12.55
C THR A 915 18.68 10.51 -13.47
N ALA A 916 19.41 11.10 -14.43
CA ALA A 916 18.88 12.13 -15.32
C ALA A 916 17.91 11.60 -16.40
N ASN A 917 17.90 10.29 -16.68
CA ASN A 917 16.87 9.59 -17.47
C ASN A 917 17.10 8.07 -17.44
N PHE A 918 16.16 7.32 -18.02
CA PHE A 918 16.22 5.87 -18.19
C PHE A 918 17.55 5.38 -18.81
N ALA A 919 18.02 6.00 -19.90
CA ALA A 919 19.23 5.59 -20.60
C ALA A 919 20.48 5.67 -19.71
N GLU A 920 20.61 6.76 -18.95
CA GLU A 920 21.68 6.95 -17.96
C GLU A 920 21.60 5.92 -16.83
N ALA A 921 20.42 5.74 -16.23
CA ALA A 921 20.21 4.82 -15.11
C ALA A 921 20.52 3.36 -15.50
N MET A 922 20.01 2.92 -16.65
CA MET A 922 20.28 1.57 -17.16
C MET A 922 21.75 1.36 -17.53
N SER A 923 22.41 2.36 -18.10
CA SER A 923 23.84 2.28 -18.43
C SER A 923 24.70 2.22 -17.15
N ALA A 924 24.29 2.87 -16.07
CA ALA A 924 24.95 2.75 -14.77
C ALA A 924 24.74 1.36 -14.16
N LEU A 925 23.51 0.82 -14.19
CA LEU A 925 23.24 -0.56 -13.76
C LEU A 925 24.01 -1.62 -14.57
N ALA A 926 24.22 -1.36 -15.87
CA ALA A 926 25.01 -2.23 -16.73
C ALA A 926 26.50 -2.23 -16.34
N THR A 927 27.05 -1.06 -16.02
CA THR A 927 28.50 -0.87 -15.82
C THR A 927 28.98 -1.12 -14.40
N ILE A 928 28.11 -1.00 -13.39
CA ILE A 928 28.48 -1.22 -11.99
C ILE A 928 28.65 -2.71 -11.68
N ASP A 929 29.75 -3.12 -11.03
CA ASP A 929 30.09 -4.52 -10.77
C ASP A 929 29.44 -5.10 -9.50
N LEU A 930 28.11 -5.02 -9.44
CA LEU A 930 27.29 -5.70 -8.42
C LEU A 930 26.79 -7.07 -8.93
N PRO A 931 26.75 -8.10 -8.06
CA PRO A 931 26.21 -9.41 -8.40
C PRO A 931 24.68 -9.41 -8.49
N PHE A 932 24.11 -10.48 -9.06
CA PHE A 932 22.67 -10.70 -9.08
C PHE A 932 22.12 -11.24 -7.74
N VAL A 933 22.92 -12.05 -7.06
CA VAL A 933 22.59 -12.67 -5.77
C VAL A 933 23.76 -12.42 -4.83
N ALA A 934 23.48 -11.89 -3.65
CA ALA A 934 24.45 -11.70 -2.58
C ALA A 934 24.09 -12.60 -1.39
N THR A 935 25.11 -13.15 -0.73
CA THR A 935 24.95 -13.77 0.58
C THR A 935 25.19 -12.74 1.68
N GLN A 936 24.51 -12.94 2.81
CA GLN A 936 24.60 -12.05 3.97
C GLN A 936 26.05 -11.78 4.38
N HIS A 937 26.41 -10.51 4.51
CA HIS A 937 27.75 -10.09 4.89
C HIS A 937 28.11 -10.52 6.31
N ALA A 938 29.39 -10.69 6.61
CA ALA A 938 29.80 -11.08 7.95
C ALA A 938 29.85 -9.84 8.85
N MET A 939 29.04 -9.84 9.90
CA MET A 939 28.88 -8.74 10.83
C MET A 939 29.37 -9.17 12.21
N VAL A 940 30.30 -8.41 12.79
CA VAL A 940 30.84 -8.69 14.12
C VAL A 940 30.74 -7.42 14.96
N ALA A 941 29.91 -7.46 15.99
CA ALA A 941 29.81 -6.41 16.98
C ALA A 941 30.83 -6.62 18.11
N ASP A 942 31.48 -5.54 18.53
CA ASP A 942 32.41 -5.46 19.66
C ASP A 942 32.06 -4.21 20.48
N GLY A 943 31.08 -4.35 21.37
CA GLY A 943 30.55 -3.24 22.17
C GLY A 943 29.96 -2.12 21.29
N PRO A 944 30.49 -0.88 21.35
CA PRO A 944 30.01 0.23 20.53
C PRO A 944 30.46 0.16 19.07
N ARG A 945 31.37 -0.76 18.71
CA ARG A 945 31.93 -0.89 17.36
C ARG A 945 31.31 -2.06 16.62
N MET A 946 31.21 -1.94 15.31
CA MET A 946 30.80 -3.04 14.44
C MET A 946 31.67 -3.10 13.20
N THR A 947 32.15 -4.29 12.87
CA THR A 947 32.90 -4.53 11.63
C THR A 947 32.04 -5.34 10.67
N ILE A 948 31.84 -4.80 9.47
CA ILE A 948 31.11 -5.45 8.38
C ILE A 948 32.13 -5.90 7.34
N THR A 949 32.23 -7.20 7.10
CA THR A 949 33.11 -7.77 6.08
C THR A 949 32.28 -8.17 4.87
N ALA A 950 32.56 -7.54 3.73
CA ALA A 950 31.85 -7.78 2.49
C ALA A 950 32.17 -9.18 1.94
N LYS A 951 31.14 -10.00 1.76
CA LYS A 951 31.28 -11.32 1.09
C LYS A 951 31.24 -11.22 -0.43
N HIS A 952 30.76 -10.10 -0.95
CA HIS A 952 30.66 -9.80 -2.37
C HIS A 952 30.87 -8.30 -2.57
N ASN A 953 31.00 -7.87 -3.82
CA ASN A 953 31.05 -6.45 -4.17
C ASN A 953 29.77 -5.72 -3.74
N ALA A 954 29.93 -4.58 -3.09
CA ALA A 954 28.82 -3.77 -2.59
C ALA A 954 29.16 -2.27 -2.52
N LEU A 955 28.14 -1.43 -2.41
CA LEU A 955 28.26 -0.03 -1.99
C LEU A 955 27.62 0.11 -0.60
N ALA A 956 28.40 0.51 0.40
CA ALA A 956 27.91 0.73 1.75
C ALA A 956 27.72 2.22 2.03
N GLY A 957 26.48 2.65 2.21
CA GLY A 957 26.18 3.95 2.80
C GLY A 957 26.22 3.85 4.31
N SER A 958 26.94 4.78 4.94
CA SER A 958 26.98 4.91 6.39
C SER A 958 26.82 6.36 6.81
N SER A 959 26.10 6.56 7.90
CA SER A 959 26.03 7.79 8.67
C SER A 959 26.26 7.47 10.12
N GLN A 960 27.24 8.07 10.77
CA GLN A 960 27.51 7.86 12.19
C GLN A 960 28.10 9.13 12.81
N LEU A 961 27.94 9.31 14.11
CA LEU A 961 28.59 10.38 14.85
C LEU A 961 30.00 9.94 15.23
N LEU A 962 31.00 10.74 14.88
CA LEU A 962 32.40 10.50 15.21
C LEU A 962 32.97 11.69 15.95
N ASP A 963 33.85 11.42 16.91
CA ASP A 963 34.70 12.44 17.51
C ASP A 963 35.66 12.99 16.45
N GLY A 964 35.76 14.31 16.34
CA GLY A 964 36.60 15.05 15.41
C GLY A 964 37.59 15.95 16.15
N GLU A 965 38.74 16.22 15.53
CA GLU A 965 39.71 17.15 16.07
C GLU A 965 39.29 18.61 15.82
N LEU A 966 39.51 19.48 16.81
CA LEU A 966 39.29 20.91 16.65
C LEU A 966 40.37 21.50 15.74
N VAL A 967 39.99 21.90 14.52
CA VAL A 967 40.93 22.51 13.56
C VAL A 967 41.26 23.94 14.00
N THR A 968 42.46 24.16 14.51
CA THR A 968 42.96 25.50 14.84
C THR A 968 43.52 26.20 13.60
N GLY A 969 42.93 27.31 13.17
CA GLY A 969 43.45 28.14 12.06
C GLY A 969 42.66 28.09 10.74
N GLY A 970 41.43 27.55 10.75
CA GLY A 970 40.52 27.63 9.61
C GLY A 970 39.93 29.04 9.40
N PRO A 971 39.30 29.31 8.23
CA PRO A 971 38.59 30.55 8.00
C PRO A 971 37.49 30.75 9.08
N PRO A 972 37.30 31.98 9.59
CA PRO A 972 36.37 32.22 10.69
C PRO A 972 34.93 31.95 10.29
N LEU A 973 34.16 31.40 11.23
CA LEU A 973 32.72 31.14 11.15
C LEU A 973 32.08 31.70 12.42
N VAL A 974 30.98 32.44 12.28
CA VAL A 974 30.19 32.94 13.42
C VAL A 974 28.94 32.10 13.56
N VAL A 975 28.72 31.57 14.76
CA VAL A 975 27.52 30.80 15.13
C VAL A 975 26.77 31.58 16.21
N GLY A 976 25.54 31.98 15.89
CA GLY A 976 24.61 32.57 16.85
C GLY A 976 23.55 31.54 17.24
N MET A 977 23.21 31.47 18.53
CA MET A 977 22.11 30.65 19.04
C MET A 977 21.22 31.49 19.95
N SER A 978 19.92 31.46 19.69
CA SER A 978 18.91 32.15 20.48
C SER A 978 17.66 31.28 20.65
N TYR A 979 16.94 31.47 21.75
CA TYR A 979 15.72 30.72 22.03
C TYR A 979 14.55 31.69 22.14
N VAL A 980 13.43 31.34 21.51
CA VAL A 980 12.17 32.08 21.60
C VAL A 980 11.05 31.11 21.99
N ARG A 981 10.01 31.63 22.65
CA ARG A 981 8.77 30.87 22.86
C ARG A 981 7.95 30.89 21.58
N THR A 982 7.49 29.74 21.12
CA THR A 982 6.74 29.64 19.86
C THR A 982 5.35 30.28 19.97
N ASP A 983 4.75 30.25 21.15
CA ASP A 983 3.42 30.81 21.43
C ASP A 983 3.42 32.32 21.75
N ASP A 984 4.58 32.88 22.07
CA ASP A 984 4.77 34.28 22.51
C ASP A 984 6.10 34.82 21.94
N ARG A 985 6.24 34.76 20.61
CA ARG A 985 7.51 35.04 19.92
C ARG A 985 7.86 36.52 19.83
N TYR A 986 6.87 37.41 19.74
CA TYR A 986 7.10 38.81 19.37
C TYR A 986 6.69 39.79 20.47
N ASP A 987 7.51 40.81 20.70
CA ASP A 987 7.17 42.02 21.43
C ASP A 987 6.92 43.18 20.46
N TYR A 988 5.91 44.00 20.77
CA TYR A 988 5.51 45.19 20.03
C TYR A 988 5.58 46.47 20.88
N SER A 989 6.14 46.40 22.09
CA SER A 989 6.20 47.50 23.06
C SER A 989 6.86 48.78 22.54
N THR A 990 7.75 48.67 21.56
CA THR A 990 8.45 49.79 20.90
C THR A 990 7.79 50.27 19.61
N GLY A 991 6.68 49.65 19.18
CA GLY A 991 6.04 49.89 17.89
C GLY A 991 6.67 49.14 16.71
N GLU A 992 7.79 48.44 16.94
CA GLU A 992 8.43 47.53 15.99
C GLU A 992 8.30 46.09 16.47
N GLN A 993 8.26 45.14 15.54
CA GLN A 993 8.18 43.71 15.85
C GLN A 993 9.59 43.18 16.22
N VAL A 994 9.78 42.80 17.48
CA VAL A 994 11.06 42.30 18.00
C VAL A 994 10.88 40.88 18.55
N ASP A 995 11.83 39.97 18.31
CA ASP A 995 11.81 38.64 18.91
C ASP A 995 12.00 38.71 20.44
N LYS A 996 11.14 38.00 21.18
CA LYS A 996 11.16 37.89 22.63
C LYS A 996 12.04 36.72 23.05
N TYR A 997 13.32 37.00 23.26
CA TYR A 997 14.29 35.97 23.63
C TYR A 997 14.09 35.44 25.06
N VAL A 998 14.27 34.14 25.22
CA VAL A 998 14.22 33.44 26.51
C VAL A 998 15.59 33.52 27.19
N THR A 999 15.63 34.12 28.38
CA THR A 999 16.85 34.26 29.19
C THR A 999 16.80 33.48 30.51
N GLY A 1000 15.64 32.95 30.89
CA GLY A 1000 15.41 32.15 32.09
C GLY A 1000 15.36 30.63 31.81
N PRO A 1001 15.04 29.80 32.83
CA PRO A 1001 14.92 28.35 32.66
C PRO A 1001 13.76 27.97 31.73
N PHE A 1002 13.90 26.85 31.03
CA PHE A 1002 12.83 26.26 30.24
C PHE A 1002 11.76 25.63 31.14
N ALA A 1003 10.50 25.82 30.77
CA ALA A 1003 9.34 25.25 31.46
C ALA A 1003 8.82 24.00 30.75
N THR A 1004 8.30 23.04 31.52
CA THR A 1004 7.63 21.85 30.98
C THR A 1004 6.32 22.23 30.28
N GLY A 1005 5.98 21.55 29.19
CA GLY A 1005 4.75 21.76 28.43
C GLY A 1005 4.69 23.08 27.65
N VAL A 1006 5.83 23.78 27.49
CA VAL A 1006 5.95 24.98 26.65
C VAL A 1006 6.85 24.65 25.45
N VAL A 1007 6.43 25.09 24.27
CA VAL A 1007 7.20 24.89 23.04
C VAL A 1007 8.20 26.03 22.88
N TYR A 1008 9.46 25.67 22.68
CA TYR A 1008 10.56 26.57 22.41
C TYR A 1008 11.09 26.34 20.99
N THR A 1009 11.48 27.42 20.32
CA THR A 1009 12.19 27.38 19.05
C THR A 1009 13.61 27.89 19.27
N CYS A 1010 14.59 27.04 18.99
CA CYS A 1010 16.00 27.39 18.90
C CYS A 1010 16.29 27.91 17.50
N GLN A 1011 16.76 29.15 17.40
CA GLN A 1011 17.25 29.77 16.18
C GLN A 1011 18.78 29.63 16.15
N VAL A 1012 19.31 28.99 15.12
CA VAL A 1012 20.74 28.86 14.86
C VAL A 1012 21.08 29.66 13.61
N VAL A 1013 22.00 30.62 13.75
CA VAL A 1013 22.45 31.47 12.64
C VAL A 1013 23.92 31.20 12.37
N LEU A 1014 24.23 30.74 11.16
CA LEU A 1014 25.57 30.50 10.65
C LEU A 1014 25.95 31.65 9.72
N ALA A 1015 27.04 32.36 10.02
CA ALA A 1015 27.47 33.52 9.24
C ALA A 1015 28.93 33.37 8.79
N ASN A 1016 29.17 33.55 7.49
CA ASN A 1016 30.50 33.55 6.89
C ASN A 1016 31.02 34.99 6.78
N PRO A 1017 31.87 35.48 7.69
CA PRO A 1017 32.42 36.83 7.62
C PRO A 1017 33.54 37.00 6.59
N THR A 1018 33.90 35.96 5.81
CA THR A 1018 35.04 35.98 4.89
C THR A 1018 34.64 36.30 3.46
N SER A 1019 35.63 36.67 2.63
CA SER A 1019 35.45 36.91 1.20
C SER A 1019 35.42 35.62 0.35
N SER A 1020 35.65 34.46 0.96
CA SER A 1020 35.64 33.15 0.30
C SER A 1020 34.36 32.37 0.60
N ARG A 1021 33.92 31.52 -0.34
CA ARG A 1021 32.86 30.55 -0.06
C ARG A 1021 33.35 29.53 0.95
N GLN A 1022 32.52 29.18 1.92
CA GLN A 1022 32.82 28.15 2.92
C GLN A 1022 31.77 27.05 2.85
N ARG A 1023 32.21 25.79 2.74
CA ARG A 1023 31.35 24.62 2.92
C ARG A 1023 31.35 24.27 4.40
N ILE A 1024 30.17 24.29 5.02
CA ILE A 1024 30.01 24.09 6.46
C ILE A 1024 29.01 22.96 6.67
N SER A 1025 29.35 22.07 7.59
CA SER A 1025 28.46 21.05 8.12
C SER A 1025 28.26 21.37 9.61
N ALA A 1026 27.03 21.68 10.01
CA ALA A 1026 26.70 22.04 11.38
C ALA A 1026 25.80 20.97 12.01
N LEU A 1027 26.29 20.31 13.05
CA LEU A 1027 25.54 19.34 13.84
C LEU A 1027 24.78 20.05 14.97
N ILE A 1028 23.46 19.89 15.00
CA ILE A 1028 22.55 20.51 15.97
C ILE A 1028 21.77 19.40 16.66
N GLN A 1029 21.66 19.45 17.99
CA GLN A 1029 20.83 18.53 18.75
C GLN A 1029 19.93 19.30 19.71
N VAL A 1030 18.68 18.85 19.84
CA VAL A 1030 17.77 19.39 20.87
C VAL A 1030 18.26 19.05 22.28
N PRO A 1031 17.88 19.82 23.31
CA PRO A 1031 18.29 19.52 24.67
C PRO A 1031 17.89 18.12 25.13
N ARG A 1032 18.75 17.48 25.93
CA ARG A 1032 18.45 16.20 26.59
C ARG A 1032 17.15 16.29 27.38
N GLY A 1033 16.30 15.26 27.29
CA GLY A 1033 15.01 15.21 27.97
C GLY A 1033 13.85 15.91 27.22
N SER A 1034 14.11 16.49 26.05
CA SER A 1034 13.09 17.13 25.22
C SER A 1034 12.57 16.21 24.11
N ILE A 1035 11.44 16.59 23.52
CA ILE A 1035 10.82 15.96 22.34
C ILE A 1035 10.62 17.01 21.25
N THR A 1036 10.87 16.64 20.00
CA THR A 1036 10.75 17.55 18.85
C THR A 1036 9.30 17.78 18.41
N VAL A 1037 9.07 18.95 17.82
CA VAL A 1037 7.79 19.35 17.21
C VAL A 1037 8.03 20.05 15.88
N SER A 1038 6.96 20.34 15.13
CA SER A 1038 7.05 21.08 13.86
C SER A 1038 8.02 20.47 12.85
N ALA A 1039 8.00 19.13 12.71
CA ALA A 1039 8.87 18.35 11.84
C ALA A 1039 10.38 18.50 12.09
N SER A 1040 10.78 18.96 13.29
CA SER A 1040 12.19 19.05 13.69
C SER A 1040 12.80 17.67 13.97
N LYS A 1041 14.08 17.48 13.64
CA LYS A 1041 14.85 16.28 14.01
C LYS A 1041 15.46 16.42 15.40
N GLN A 1042 15.61 15.31 16.12
CA GLN A 1042 16.26 15.31 17.43
C GLN A 1042 17.73 15.73 17.30
N THR A 1043 18.42 15.13 16.33
CA THR A 1043 19.77 15.49 15.90
C THR A 1043 19.70 15.77 14.40
N ASP A 1044 20.11 16.95 13.96
CA ASP A 1044 20.16 17.33 12.55
C ASP A 1044 21.57 17.79 12.16
N THR A 1045 21.94 17.51 10.91
CA THR A 1045 23.18 18.01 10.32
C THR A 1045 22.84 18.85 9.12
N ILE A 1046 23.26 20.10 9.16
CA ILE A 1046 23.01 21.07 8.10
C ILE A 1046 24.27 21.20 7.26
N ASP A 1047 24.21 20.77 6.01
CA ASP A 1047 25.27 20.95 5.03
C ASP A 1047 24.95 22.12 4.11
N ILE A 1048 25.69 23.23 4.25
CA ILE A 1048 25.47 24.47 3.50
C ILE A 1048 26.76 24.98 2.86
N LEU A 1049 26.58 25.61 1.70
CA LEU A 1049 27.62 26.41 1.05
C LEU A 1049 27.33 27.89 1.33
N LEU A 1050 28.02 28.47 2.32
CA LEU A 1050 27.87 29.89 2.62
C LEU A 1050 28.62 30.73 1.60
N ALA A 1051 27.90 31.65 0.96
CA ALA A 1051 28.48 32.69 0.13
C ALA A 1051 29.39 33.62 0.96
N PRO A 1052 30.30 34.39 0.33
CA PRO A 1052 31.04 35.44 1.01
C PRO A 1052 30.09 36.42 1.71
N TYR A 1053 30.31 36.72 2.98
CA TYR A 1053 29.43 37.57 3.81
C TYR A 1053 27.98 37.07 3.93
N GLY A 1054 27.74 35.80 3.60
CA GLY A 1054 26.42 35.17 3.65
C GLY A 1054 26.05 34.69 5.04
N THR A 1055 24.75 34.70 5.33
CA THR A 1055 24.16 34.16 6.56
C THR A 1055 23.15 33.07 6.21
N HIS A 1056 22.99 32.10 7.09
CA HIS A 1056 21.99 31.04 7.01
C HIS A 1056 21.35 30.85 8.38
N GLY A 1057 20.02 30.95 8.44
CA GLY A 1057 19.25 30.70 9.65
C GLY A 1057 18.58 29.32 9.57
N HIS A 1058 18.57 28.61 10.69
CA HIS A 1058 17.89 27.35 10.85
C HIS A 1058 17.13 27.34 12.19
N GLU A 1059 15.91 26.82 12.19
CA GLU A 1059 15.04 26.78 13.38
C GLU A 1059 14.72 25.33 13.74
N VAL A 1060 14.89 24.98 15.02
CA VAL A 1060 14.55 23.67 15.60
C VAL A 1060 13.61 23.89 16.77
N SER A 1061 12.46 23.21 16.78
CA SER A 1061 11.46 23.36 17.84
C SER A 1061 11.33 22.11 18.69
N PHE A 1062 11.22 22.30 20.01
CA PHE A 1062 11.13 21.23 21.00
C PHE A 1062 10.31 21.66 22.23
N TYR A 1063 9.91 20.69 23.05
CA TYR A 1063 9.34 20.94 24.37
C TYR A 1063 9.82 19.89 25.38
N PHE A 1064 9.70 20.20 26.66
CA PHE A 1064 9.95 19.25 27.74
C PHE A 1064 8.61 18.66 28.23
N PRO A 1065 8.42 17.34 28.16
CA PRO A 1065 7.28 16.67 28.80
C PRO A 1065 7.25 16.89 30.31
N THR A 1066 6.06 16.74 30.91
CA THR A 1066 5.83 16.87 32.36
C THR A 1066 6.17 15.62 33.14
#